data_AF-A0A371D7K5-F1
#
_entry.id   AF-A0A371D7K5-F1
#
_cell.length_a   1.000
_cell.length_b   1.000
_cell.length_c   1.000
_cell.angle_alpha   90.00
_cell.angle_beta   90.00
_cell.angle_gamma   90.00
#
_symmetry.space_group_name_H-M   'P 1'
#
loop_
_entity.id
_entity.type
_entity.pdbx_description
1 polymer ?
#
loop_
_entity_poly.entity_id
_entity_poly.type
_entity_poly.pdbx_seq_one_letter_code
_entity_poly.pdbx_strand_id
1 'polypeptide(L)'
;MNDAQFKMIYMKMVQNPRSVLAAARSGSPPDMMVLANTWSDPAANIPYPDALDVFLVHLQEDRVPTTMTAKFSDPPNLAFTAMLGISKMGEILPEDGPQVQQLVQAWPGIYKWSVYIFSSRIEGLDKMETRRRTTLDILSAFWYCICFRDVIRARMIQTPATIEMATRLWLEENDGPHQKRIDIPVGTCLFGCLLREAGAEQLDRVLKVVGGKATEVAKLAITRLQRTLKGPEYHPNHISMHIDLVNSLSRPRDHPLRHALLSANVIWVIAGALVKISVLLNTTRDPGYMDPMLGGFGYLRNCLESTDGFTWVTQAIDAGFLQAYCDCSPRFADLPREEYQMIEELMSRILPPYLVYRSVVEAADSALKKIERGAQKERIEHSRVRVPWAKFAQLVHDRARIVKAAEEAKGTQITCDNMKCQKIRTKQEVRRCSACLSTFYCSKECQETAWKEGDHKTMCKLKQRARLEGRADNVSKRDYQFLHYLAMFDSRMHIGELRRAAARDFPNTPLTELVVLIDQSVVPPKYGVKELKAYTLNDHVVISENEEARNKALIEKAQAHPDKYTIVDMTIAGGDALNKVMTLATGGFWSLESAVPHATPDTEKVRRQRNFENTLRWVFQAVDELDQSDLRRRMRRLGVKGGRF
;
A
#
# COMPACT_ATOMS: atom_id res chain seq x y z
N MET A 1 -28.69 -16.71 39.22
CA MET A 1 -28.75 -15.91 40.45
C MET A 1 -29.81 -14.84 40.26
N ASN A 2 -30.68 -14.62 41.24
CA ASN A 2 -31.68 -13.55 41.18
C ASN A 2 -31.09 -12.23 41.70
N ASP A 3 -31.73 -11.10 41.39
CA ASP A 3 -31.23 -9.76 41.74
C ASP A 3 -31.10 -9.55 43.24
N ALA A 4 -32.00 -10.14 44.04
CA ALA A 4 -31.95 -10.04 45.50
C ALA A 4 -30.68 -10.69 46.06
N GLN A 5 -30.33 -11.88 45.58
CA GLN A 5 -29.12 -12.60 45.99
C GLN A 5 -27.85 -11.86 45.51
N PHE A 6 -27.84 -11.31 44.29
CA PHE A 6 -26.73 -10.49 43.82
C PHE A 6 -26.53 -9.28 44.73
N LYS A 7 -27.58 -8.51 45.01
CA LYS A 7 -27.53 -7.32 45.88
C LYS A 7 -27.05 -7.65 47.29
N MET A 8 -27.53 -8.76 47.86
CA MET A 8 -27.12 -9.19 49.20
C MET A 8 -25.61 -9.49 49.26
N ILE A 9 -25.08 -10.24 48.30
CA ILE A 9 -23.65 -10.58 48.25
C ILE A 9 -22.81 -9.36 47.89
N TYR A 10 -23.31 -8.48 47.03
CA TYR A 10 -22.67 -7.20 46.72
C TYR A 10 -22.54 -6.31 47.97
N MET A 11 -23.61 -6.17 48.77
CA MET A 11 -23.55 -5.46 50.06
C MET A 11 -22.55 -6.10 51.02
N LYS A 12 -22.51 -7.44 51.08
CA LYS A 12 -21.51 -8.19 51.86
C LYS A 12 -20.08 -7.92 51.36
N MET A 13 -19.88 -7.76 50.05
CA MET A 13 -18.57 -7.43 49.46
C MET A 13 -18.12 -6.03 49.86
N VAL A 14 -19.02 -5.04 49.84
CA VAL A 14 -18.73 -3.66 50.28
C VAL A 14 -18.42 -3.62 51.78
N GLN A 15 -19.15 -4.37 52.60
CA GLN A 15 -18.98 -4.37 54.07
C GLN A 15 -17.80 -5.24 54.55
N ASN A 16 -17.57 -6.39 53.90
CA ASN A 16 -16.57 -7.38 54.28
C ASN A 16 -16.00 -8.10 53.04
N PRO A 17 -15.15 -7.42 52.26
CA PRO A 17 -14.61 -7.95 51.01
C PRO A 17 -13.81 -9.24 51.23
N ARG A 18 -13.11 -9.36 52.37
CA ARG A 18 -12.33 -10.57 52.74
C ARG A 18 -13.20 -11.82 52.80
N SER A 19 -14.43 -11.70 53.33
CA SER A 19 -15.35 -12.84 53.42
C SER A 19 -15.83 -13.31 52.04
N VAL A 20 -16.03 -12.38 51.10
CA VAL A 20 -16.43 -12.71 49.72
C VAL A 20 -15.25 -13.29 48.94
N LEU A 21 -14.04 -12.74 49.10
CA LEU A 21 -12.81 -13.30 48.51
C LEU A 21 -12.56 -14.73 49.00
N ALA A 22 -12.71 -15.00 50.30
CA ALA A 22 -12.53 -16.33 50.87
C ALA A 22 -13.58 -17.33 50.35
N ALA A 23 -14.86 -16.92 50.28
CA ALA A 23 -15.94 -17.76 49.75
C ALA A 23 -15.79 -18.01 48.24
N ALA A 24 -15.39 -17.00 47.46
CA ALA A 24 -15.09 -17.16 46.05
C ALA A 24 -13.89 -18.11 45.86
N ARG A 25 -12.82 -17.97 46.66
CA ARG A 25 -11.65 -18.86 46.61
C ARG A 25 -11.99 -20.32 46.93
N SER A 26 -12.90 -20.56 47.88
CA SER A 26 -13.36 -21.92 48.21
C SER A 26 -14.32 -22.53 47.17
N GLY A 27 -14.73 -21.75 46.17
CA GLY A 27 -15.55 -22.23 45.05
C GLY A 27 -17.03 -21.94 45.16
N SER A 28 -17.46 -20.95 45.95
CA SER A 28 -18.85 -20.48 45.95
C SER A 28 -19.22 -19.82 44.62
N PRO A 29 -20.11 -20.42 43.78
CA PRO A 29 -20.51 -19.82 42.51
C PRO A 29 -21.13 -18.41 42.63
N PRO A 30 -22.02 -18.10 43.61
CA PRO A 30 -22.62 -16.79 43.69
C PRO A 30 -21.63 -15.71 44.19
N ASP A 31 -20.74 -16.02 45.15
CA ASP A 31 -19.68 -15.07 45.57
C ASP A 31 -18.69 -14.80 44.43
N MET A 32 -18.31 -15.85 43.68
CA MET A 32 -17.45 -15.73 42.50
C MET A 32 -18.08 -14.86 41.39
N MET A 33 -19.38 -15.03 41.14
CA MET A 33 -20.13 -14.23 40.17
C MET A 33 -20.19 -12.75 40.56
N VAL A 34 -20.44 -12.45 41.83
CA VAL A 34 -20.40 -11.05 42.30
C VAL A 34 -18.99 -10.50 42.19
N LEU A 35 -17.98 -11.21 42.69
CA LEU A 35 -16.58 -10.77 42.62
C LEU A 35 -16.16 -10.44 41.18
N ALA A 36 -16.37 -11.34 40.21
CA ALA A 36 -16.04 -11.10 38.80
C ALA A 36 -16.80 -9.91 38.17
N ASN A 37 -17.97 -9.56 38.72
CA ASN A 37 -18.76 -8.44 38.22
C ASN A 37 -18.39 -7.10 38.83
N THR A 38 -17.95 -7.08 40.08
CA THR A 38 -17.89 -5.85 40.88
C THR A 38 -16.57 -5.62 41.60
N TRP A 39 -15.52 -6.44 41.38
CA TRP A 39 -14.22 -6.24 42.03
C TRP A 39 -13.60 -4.87 41.73
N SER A 40 -13.88 -4.31 40.55
CA SER A 40 -13.40 -3.00 40.12
C SER A 40 -14.24 -1.82 40.65
N ASP A 41 -15.30 -2.09 41.41
CA ASP A 41 -16.11 -1.04 42.02
C ASP A 41 -15.30 -0.38 43.16
N PRO A 42 -15.11 0.96 43.15
CA PRO A 42 -14.41 1.66 44.21
C PRO A 42 -14.99 1.39 45.61
N ALA A 43 -16.30 1.12 45.73
CA ALA A 43 -16.96 0.81 46.99
C ALA A 43 -16.54 -0.56 47.57
N ALA A 44 -16.07 -1.48 46.73
CA ALA A 44 -15.62 -2.80 47.15
C ALA A 44 -14.25 -2.75 47.85
N ASN A 45 -13.41 -1.76 47.48
CA ASN A 45 -12.03 -1.59 47.95
C ASN A 45 -11.21 -2.90 47.88
N ILE A 46 -11.38 -3.66 46.79
CA ILE A 46 -10.63 -4.90 46.55
C ILE A 46 -9.40 -4.58 45.71
N PRO A 47 -8.17 -4.79 46.21
CA PRO A 47 -6.98 -4.71 45.39
C PRO A 47 -7.04 -5.71 44.23
N TYR A 48 -6.73 -5.26 43.01
CA TYR A 48 -6.76 -6.15 41.85
C TYR A 48 -5.85 -7.39 41.98
N PRO A 49 -4.69 -7.39 42.68
CA PRO A 49 -3.90 -8.60 42.89
C PRO A 49 -4.65 -9.65 43.71
N ASP A 50 -5.42 -9.23 44.72
CA ASP A 50 -6.20 -10.15 45.57
C ASP A 50 -7.32 -10.82 44.77
N ALA A 51 -7.98 -10.05 43.89
CA ALA A 51 -8.99 -10.60 42.96
C ALA A 51 -8.35 -11.56 41.96
N LEU A 52 -7.19 -11.19 41.39
CA LEU A 52 -6.45 -12.03 40.44
C LEU A 52 -6.06 -13.37 41.07
N ASP A 53 -5.52 -13.36 42.30
CA ASP A 53 -5.16 -14.58 43.03
C ASP A 53 -6.37 -15.53 43.19
N VAL A 54 -7.56 -14.99 43.49
CA VAL A 54 -8.79 -15.80 43.58
C VAL A 54 -9.18 -16.37 42.21
N PHE A 55 -9.07 -15.59 41.14
CA PHE A 55 -9.38 -16.05 39.79
C PHE A 55 -8.43 -17.16 39.32
N LEU A 56 -7.13 -17.05 39.60
CA LEU A 56 -6.15 -18.04 39.20
C LEU A 56 -6.31 -19.40 39.90
N VAL A 57 -6.87 -19.45 41.12
CA VAL A 57 -7.22 -20.71 41.81
C VAL A 57 -8.22 -21.55 41.02
N HIS A 58 -9.14 -20.92 40.28
CA HIS A 58 -10.13 -21.62 39.46
C HIS A 58 -9.64 -21.90 38.04
N LEU A 59 -8.43 -21.46 37.69
CA LEU A 59 -7.79 -21.68 36.40
C LEU A 59 -6.59 -22.64 36.48
N GLN A 60 -6.45 -23.36 37.60
CA GLN A 60 -5.43 -24.39 37.77
C GLN A 60 -5.69 -25.61 36.87
N GLU A 61 -4.59 -26.20 36.38
CA GLU A 61 -4.59 -27.26 35.37
C GLU A 61 -5.28 -28.56 35.83
N ASP A 62 -5.09 -28.93 37.09
CA ASP A 62 -5.64 -30.13 37.73
C ASP A 62 -7.16 -30.08 37.94
N ARG A 63 -7.75 -28.89 37.80
CA ARG A 63 -9.21 -28.68 37.96
C ARG A 63 -9.98 -28.85 36.65
N VAL A 64 -9.29 -28.97 35.51
CA VAL A 64 -9.92 -29.14 34.19
C VAL A 64 -10.60 -30.52 34.11
N PRO A 65 -11.92 -30.61 33.82
CA PRO A 65 -12.60 -31.88 33.73
C PRO A 65 -12.05 -32.75 32.59
N THR A 66 -12.00 -34.06 32.82
CA THR A 66 -11.59 -35.05 31.82
C THR A 66 -12.69 -35.36 30.80
N THR A 67 -13.95 -35.05 31.12
CA THR A 67 -15.12 -35.33 30.27
C THR A 67 -15.85 -34.05 29.86
N MET A 68 -16.33 -34.00 28.61
CA MET A 68 -17.08 -32.84 28.06
C MET A 68 -18.57 -32.80 28.45
N THR A 69 -19.08 -33.83 29.14
CA THR A 69 -20.49 -33.95 29.53
C THR A 69 -20.90 -32.96 30.62
N ALA A 70 -19.98 -32.61 31.51
CA ALA A 70 -20.23 -31.70 32.64
C ALA A 70 -20.02 -30.22 32.29
N LYS A 71 -20.34 -29.80 31.06
CA LYS A 71 -20.00 -28.47 30.51
C LYS A 71 -20.55 -27.26 31.28
N PHE A 72 -21.61 -27.44 32.07
CA PHE A 72 -22.21 -26.40 32.93
C PHE A 72 -22.21 -26.75 34.43
N SER A 73 -21.35 -27.68 34.86
CA SER A 73 -21.10 -27.94 36.28
C SER A 73 -20.34 -26.80 36.96
N ASP A 74 -20.21 -26.86 38.28
CA ASP A 74 -19.57 -25.80 39.06
C ASP A 74 -18.11 -25.50 38.64
N PRO A 75 -17.21 -26.47 38.44
CA PRO A 75 -15.82 -26.15 38.09
C PRO A 75 -15.68 -25.37 36.77
N PRO A 76 -16.30 -25.77 35.64
CA PRO A 76 -16.32 -24.96 34.43
C PRO A 76 -17.01 -23.60 34.58
N ASN A 77 -18.04 -23.48 35.43
CA ASN A 77 -18.69 -22.19 35.70
C ASN A 77 -17.79 -21.25 36.50
N LEU A 78 -17.07 -21.78 37.49
CA LEU A 78 -16.10 -21.02 38.28
C LEU A 78 -14.93 -20.56 37.40
N ALA A 79 -14.37 -21.44 36.57
CA ALA A 79 -13.31 -21.09 35.62
C ALA A 79 -13.78 -20.02 34.61
N PHE A 80 -14.97 -20.19 34.04
CA PHE A 80 -15.54 -19.20 33.12
C PHE A 80 -15.79 -17.85 33.80
N THR A 81 -16.23 -17.85 35.06
CA THR A 81 -16.45 -16.63 35.85
C THR A 81 -15.11 -15.98 36.21
N ALA A 82 -14.06 -16.76 36.45
CA ALA A 82 -12.69 -16.26 36.63
C ALA A 82 -12.19 -15.55 35.38
N MET A 83 -12.40 -16.13 34.19
CA MET A 83 -12.05 -15.49 32.91
C MET A 83 -12.80 -14.17 32.71
N LEU A 84 -14.09 -14.10 33.06
CA LEU A 84 -14.88 -12.86 33.05
C LEU A 84 -14.32 -11.81 34.02
N GLY A 85 -13.86 -12.23 35.20
CA GLY A 85 -13.23 -11.35 36.18
C GLY A 85 -11.94 -10.74 35.64
N ILE A 86 -11.08 -11.58 35.07
CA ILE A 86 -9.78 -11.18 34.50
C ILE A 86 -9.96 -10.33 33.23
N SER A 87 -10.99 -10.57 32.41
CA SER A 87 -11.21 -9.78 31.18
C SER A 87 -11.43 -8.28 31.41
N LYS A 88 -11.66 -7.88 32.67
CA LYS A 88 -11.83 -6.48 33.10
C LYS A 88 -10.55 -5.84 33.65
N MET A 89 -9.44 -6.59 33.71
CA MET A 89 -8.17 -6.13 34.30
C MET A 89 -7.25 -5.42 33.30
N GLY A 90 -7.60 -5.37 32.01
CA GLY A 90 -6.67 -5.02 30.92
C GLY A 90 -6.03 -3.64 31.04
N GLU A 91 -6.80 -2.63 31.45
CA GLU A 91 -6.30 -1.26 31.61
C GLU A 91 -5.43 -1.08 32.86
N ILE A 92 -5.57 -1.96 33.86
CA ILE A 92 -4.93 -1.83 35.19
C ILE A 92 -3.70 -2.74 35.31
N LEU A 93 -3.63 -3.81 34.52
CA LEU A 93 -2.49 -4.72 34.52
C LEU A 93 -1.21 -3.95 34.12
N PRO A 94 -0.11 -3.99 34.88
CA PRO A 94 1.12 -3.31 34.48
C PRO A 94 1.77 -3.99 33.26
N GLU A 95 2.69 -3.31 32.56
CA GLU A 95 3.43 -3.89 31.43
C GLU A 95 4.31 -5.08 31.86
N ASP A 96 4.94 -4.96 33.03
CA ASP A 96 5.73 -5.98 33.68
C ASP A 96 5.39 -6.11 35.18
N GLY A 97 6.08 -6.99 35.88
CA GLY A 97 5.93 -7.15 37.33
C GLY A 97 5.21 -8.44 37.76
N PRO A 98 4.97 -8.58 39.07
CA PRO A 98 4.63 -9.86 39.67
C PRO A 98 3.30 -10.43 39.17
N GLN A 99 2.28 -9.59 38.92
CA GLN A 99 0.97 -10.04 38.45
C GLN A 99 1.02 -10.56 37.00
N VAL A 100 1.82 -9.93 36.15
CA VAL A 100 2.07 -10.44 34.78
C VAL A 100 2.80 -11.78 34.85
N GLN A 101 3.81 -11.91 35.74
CA GLN A 101 4.52 -13.18 35.92
C GLN A 101 3.62 -14.28 36.49
N GLN A 102 2.70 -13.96 37.40
CA GLN A 102 1.68 -14.90 37.89
C GLN A 102 0.82 -15.42 36.73
N LEU A 103 0.38 -14.56 35.80
CA LEU A 103 -0.38 -14.96 34.61
C LEU A 103 0.44 -15.87 33.68
N VAL A 104 1.73 -15.55 33.48
CA VAL A 104 2.65 -16.40 32.69
C VAL A 104 2.81 -17.78 33.32
N GLN A 105 2.96 -17.85 34.65
CA GLN A 105 3.07 -19.11 35.39
C GLN A 105 1.77 -19.91 35.35
N ALA A 106 0.62 -19.24 35.43
CA ALA A 106 -0.70 -19.86 35.35
C ALA A 106 -1.12 -20.26 33.92
N TRP A 107 -0.37 -19.85 32.89
CA TRP A 107 -0.73 -20.06 31.49
C TRP A 107 -1.08 -21.50 31.12
N PRO A 108 -0.36 -22.57 31.57
CA PRO A 108 -0.74 -23.94 31.23
C PRO A 108 -2.18 -24.29 31.64
N GLY A 109 -2.58 -23.91 32.85
CA GLY A 109 -3.95 -24.10 33.34
C GLY A 109 -4.96 -23.23 32.59
N ILE A 110 -4.64 -21.94 32.39
CA ILE A 110 -5.45 -21.01 31.59
C ILE A 110 -5.72 -21.56 30.19
N TYR A 111 -4.69 -22.07 29.53
CA TYR A 111 -4.78 -22.63 28.19
C TYR A 111 -5.67 -23.89 28.17
N LYS A 112 -5.46 -24.85 29.07
CA LYS A 112 -6.30 -26.07 29.12
C LYS A 112 -7.76 -25.75 29.39
N TRP A 113 -8.04 -24.83 30.31
CA TRP A 113 -9.40 -24.34 30.55
C TRP A 113 -10.00 -23.65 29.34
N SER A 114 -9.22 -22.85 28.63
CA SER A 114 -9.66 -22.17 27.40
C SER A 114 -10.03 -23.19 26.32
N VAL A 115 -9.21 -24.24 26.12
CA VAL A 115 -9.51 -25.34 25.20
C VAL A 115 -10.80 -26.07 25.61
N TYR A 116 -10.93 -26.43 26.89
CA TYR A 116 -12.13 -27.09 27.41
C TYR A 116 -13.40 -26.24 27.18
N ILE A 117 -13.35 -24.96 27.53
CA ILE A 117 -14.49 -24.03 27.39
C ILE A 117 -14.82 -23.84 25.91
N PHE A 118 -13.80 -23.66 25.06
CA PHE A 118 -13.99 -23.51 23.61
C PHE A 118 -14.68 -24.75 23.02
N SER A 119 -14.16 -25.94 23.25
CA SER A 119 -14.73 -27.17 22.68
C SER A 119 -16.11 -27.50 23.28
N SER A 120 -16.31 -27.32 24.58
CA SER A 120 -17.57 -27.72 25.24
C SER A 120 -18.72 -26.72 25.08
N ARG A 121 -18.41 -25.41 25.03
CA ARG A 121 -19.41 -24.33 25.05
C ARG A 121 -19.46 -23.48 23.78
N ILE A 122 -18.48 -23.56 22.88
CA ILE A 122 -18.51 -22.87 21.58
C ILE A 122 -18.73 -23.87 20.45
N GLU A 123 -17.90 -24.91 20.35
CA GLU A 123 -18.07 -25.95 19.33
C GLU A 123 -19.19 -26.93 19.68
N GLY A 124 -19.34 -27.26 20.96
CA GLY A 124 -20.32 -28.24 21.47
C GLY A 124 -21.73 -27.70 21.75
N LEU A 125 -22.03 -26.45 21.38
CA LEU A 125 -23.37 -25.85 21.49
C LEU A 125 -23.88 -25.38 20.12
N ASP A 126 -25.20 -25.41 19.96
CA ASP A 126 -25.86 -24.89 18.77
C ASP A 126 -25.65 -23.37 18.60
N LYS A 127 -25.57 -22.88 17.35
CA LYS A 127 -25.35 -21.45 17.07
C LYS A 127 -26.48 -20.54 17.58
N MET A 128 -27.68 -21.09 17.79
CA MET A 128 -28.84 -20.37 18.32
C MET A 128 -28.82 -20.25 19.85
N GLU A 129 -27.90 -20.92 20.56
CA GLU A 129 -27.79 -20.84 22.02
C GLU A 129 -27.16 -19.51 22.47
N THR A 130 -27.89 -18.70 23.25
CA THR A 130 -27.37 -17.42 23.79
C THR A 130 -26.11 -17.59 24.64
N ARG A 131 -25.98 -18.73 25.33
CA ARG A 131 -24.80 -19.06 26.16
C ARG A 131 -23.55 -19.25 25.32
N ARG A 132 -23.69 -19.78 24.10
CA ARG A 132 -22.59 -19.92 23.14
C ARG A 132 -21.99 -18.55 22.81
N ARG A 133 -22.85 -17.59 22.46
CA ARG A 133 -22.45 -16.20 22.16
C ARG A 133 -21.73 -15.55 23.34
N THR A 134 -22.33 -15.64 24.53
CA THR A 134 -21.73 -15.09 25.75
C THR A 134 -20.36 -15.71 26.05
N THR A 135 -20.19 -17.00 25.77
CA THR A 135 -18.92 -17.69 25.95
C THR A 135 -17.86 -17.18 24.96
N LEU A 136 -18.23 -17.01 23.69
CA LEU A 136 -17.35 -16.46 22.66
C LEU A 136 -16.85 -15.06 23.03
N ASP A 137 -17.77 -14.18 23.44
CA ASP A 137 -17.45 -12.79 23.78
C ASP A 137 -16.51 -12.72 25.00
N ILE A 138 -16.79 -13.49 26.08
CA ILE A 138 -15.97 -13.51 27.29
C ILE A 138 -14.60 -14.13 27.05
N LEU A 139 -14.54 -15.27 26.34
CA LEU A 139 -13.27 -15.92 26.05
C LEU A 139 -12.37 -15.03 25.18
N SER A 140 -12.95 -14.35 24.18
CA SER A 140 -12.22 -13.41 23.32
C SER A 140 -11.73 -12.20 24.12
N ALA A 141 -12.58 -11.60 24.96
CA ALA A 141 -12.22 -10.46 25.80
C ALA A 141 -11.14 -10.83 26.84
N PHE A 142 -11.25 -11.99 27.47
CA PHE A 142 -10.26 -12.51 28.41
C PHE A 142 -8.89 -12.69 27.76
N TRP A 143 -8.82 -13.38 26.61
CA TRP A 143 -7.57 -13.55 25.89
C TRP A 143 -7.02 -12.21 25.39
N TYR A 144 -7.88 -11.34 24.85
CA TYR A 144 -7.46 -10.01 24.40
C TYR A 144 -6.80 -9.22 25.54
N CYS A 145 -7.44 -9.21 26.72
CA CYS A 145 -6.97 -8.54 27.93
C CYS A 145 -5.54 -8.96 28.32
N ILE A 146 -5.24 -10.26 28.33
CA ILE A 146 -3.93 -10.75 28.78
C ILE A 146 -2.87 -10.72 27.67
N CYS A 147 -3.27 -10.87 26.40
CA CYS A 147 -2.34 -10.90 25.27
C CYS A 147 -1.78 -9.52 24.89
N PHE A 148 -2.29 -8.44 25.49
CA PHE A 148 -1.73 -7.11 25.29
C PHE A 148 -0.29 -6.99 25.82
N ARG A 149 0.05 -7.78 26.85
CA ARG A 149 1.39 -7.84 27.44
C ARG A 149 2.31 -8.74 26.63
N ASP A 150 3.46 -8.21 26.23
CA ASP A 150 4.38 -8.87 25.30
C ASP A 150 4.85 -10.25 25.79
N VAL A 151 5.17 -10.37 27.09
CA VAL A 151 5.64 -11.64 27.68
C VAL A 151 4.55 -12.73 27.63
N ILE A 152 3.29 -12.36 27.91
CA ILE A 152 2.16 -13.29 27.82
C ILE A 152 1.88 -13.63 26.36
N ARG A 153 1.85 -12.62 25.47
CA ARG A 153 1.64 -12.80 24.02
C ARG A 153 2.65 -13.78 23.43
N ALA A 154 3.93 -13.61 23.74
CA ALA A 154 4.98 -14.51 23.27
C ALA A 154 4.73 -15.96 23.72
N ARG A 155 4.33 -16.15 24.98
CA ARG A 155 3.96 -17.47 25.51
C ARG A 155 2.73 -18.07 24.80
N MET A 156 1.71 -17.24 24.52
CA MET A 156 0.53 -17.65 23.77
C MET A 156 0.90 -18.11 22.35
N ILE A 157 1.67 -17.32 21.61
CA ILE A 157 2.05 -17.64 20.21
C ILE A 157 2.83 -18.97 20.13
N GLN A 158 3.76 -19.20 21.07
CA GLN A 158 4.55 -20.43 21.17
C GLN A 158 3.71 -21.66 21.55
N THR A 159 2.54 -21.45 22.17
CA THR A 159 1.67 -22.55 22.57
C THR A 159 0.91 -23.09 21.35
N PRO A 160 0.92 -24.41 21.09
CA PRO A 160 0.16 -25.00 19.99
C PRO A 160 -1.34 -24.68 20.08
N ALA A 161 -2.02 -24.61 18.93
CA ALA A 161 -3.46 -24.36 18.80
C ALA A 161 -3.97 -22.94 19.20
N THR A 162 -3.15 -22.05 19.77
CA THR A 162 -3.61 -20.70 20.18
C THR A 162 -3.99 -19.81 19.01
N ILE A 163 -3.14 -19.72 17.98
CA ILE A 163 -3.44 -18.99 16.74
C ILE A 163 -4.67 -19.60 16.06
N GLU A 164 -4.79 -20.93 16.10
CA GLU A 164 -5.90 -21.65 15.50
C GLU A 164 -7.23 -21.33 16.20
N MET A 165 -7.23 -21.34 17.53
CA MET A 165 -8.38 -20.94 18.35
C MET A 165 -8.73 -19.46 18.13
N ALA A 166 -7.75 -18.56 18.14
CA ALA A 166 -7.98 -17.14 17.89
C ALA A 166 -8.57 -16.89 16.49
N THR A 167 -8.08 -17.61 15.48
CA THR A 167 -8.63 -17.58 14.12
C THR A 167 -10.11 -18.00 14.13
N ARG A 168 -10.46 -19.11 14.80
CA ARG A 168 -11.87 -19.57 14.89
C ARG A 168 -12.76 -18.57 15.64
N LEU A 169 -12.30 -18.02 16.77
CA LEU A 169 -13.01 -16.98 17.52
C LEU A 169 -13.29 -15.75 16.64
N TRP A 170 -12.29 -15.33 15.86
CA TRP A 170 -12.44 -14.22 14.92
C TRP A 170 -13.44 -14.53 13.80
N LEU A 171 -13.40 -15.73 13.21
CA LEU A 171 -14.34 -16.15 12.17
C LEU A 171 -15.80 -16.11 12.67
N GLU A 172 -16.03 -16.56 13.90
CA GLU A 172 -17.35 -16.66 14.54
C GLU A 172 -17.88 -15.32 15.11
N GLU A 173 -17.04 -14.28 15.19
CA GLU A 173 -17.38 -13.00 15.85
C GLU A 173 -18.68 -12.34 15.35
N ASN A 174 -19.02 -12.52 14.08
CA ASN A 174 -20.22 -11.94 13.45
C ASN A 174 -21.19 -13.01 12.92
N ASP A 175 -21.04 -14.26 13.37
CA ASP A 175 -21.92 -15.36 12.97
C ASP A 175 -23.04 -15.58 14.01
N GLY A 176 -24.22 -15.99 13.53
CA GLY A 176 -25.41 -16.26 14.35
C GLY A 176 -26.46 -15.14 14.42
N PRO A 177 -27.66 -15.43 14.96
CA PRO A 177 -28.82 -14.52 14.95
C PRO A 177 -28.81 -13.48 16.08
N HIS A 178 -27.98 -13.68 17.11
CA HIS A 178 -28.02 -12.87 18.33
C HIS A 178 -27.10 -11.66 18.21
N GLN A 179 -27.62 -10.49 18.60
CA GLN A 179 -26.83 -9.26 18.67
C GLN A 179 -25.71 -9.37 19.71
N LYS A 180 -24.60 -8.69 19.46
CA LYS A 180 -23.46 -8.62 20.38
C LYS A 180 -23.88 -7.90 21.67
N ARG A 181 -23.41 -8.40 22.81
CA ARG A 181 -23.55 -7.68 24.09
C ARG A 181 -22.42 -6.67 24.32
N ILE A 182 -21.28 -6.90 23.65
CA ILE A 182 -20.10 -6.03 23.69
C ILE A 182 -20.03 -5.33 22.34
N ASP A 183 -20.01 -4.00 22.35
CA ASP A 183 -19.96 -3.17 21.15
C ASP A 183 -18.61 -3.29 20.40
N ILE A 184 -17.56 -3.61 21.15
CA ILE A 184 -16.20 -3.80 20.64
C ILE A 184 -16.05 -5.13 19.90
N PRO A 185 -15.41 -5.18 18.71
CA PRO A 185 -15.10 -6.41 18.00
C PRO A 185 -13.93 -7.18 18.66
N VAL A 186 -14.19 -7.76 19.84
CA VAL A 186 -13.18 -8.40 20.70
C VAL A 186 -12.44 -9.58 20.06
N GLY A 187 -13.06 -10.32 19.14
CA GLY A 187 -12.41 -11.39 18.40
C GLY A 187 -11.42 -10.85 17.36
N THR A 188 -11.78 -9.74 16.69
CA THR A 188 -10.86 -8.99 15.83
C THR A 188 -9.69 -8.42 16.64
N CYS A 189 -9.97 -7.86 17.83
CA CYS A 189 -8.94 -7.31 18.73
C CYS A 189 -7.94 -8.38 19.15
N LEU A 190 -8.43 -9.51 19.66
CA LEU A 190 -7.62 -10.65 20.03
C LEU A 190 -6.74 -11.12 18.87
N PHE A 191 -7.36 -11.31 17.70
CA PHE A 191 -6.67 -11.85 16.55
C PHE A 191 -5.60 -10.89 16.03
N GLY A 192 -5.91 -9.61 15.90
CA GLY A 192 -4.94 -8.57 15.55
C GLY A 192 -3.80 -8.48 16.58
N CYS A 193 -4.12 -8.58 17.87
CA CYS A 193 -3.11 -8.52 18.93
C CYS A 193 -2.12 -9.68 18.85
N LEU A 194 -2.59 -10.91 18.67
CA LEU A 194 -1.74 -12.09 18.52
C LEU A 194 -0.92 -12.07 17.22
N LEU A 195 -1.44 -11.44 16.16
CA LEU A 195 -0.76 -11.33 14.88
C LEU A 195 0.12 -10.08 14.73
N ARG A 196 0.16 -9.21 15.74
CA ARG A 196 0.90 -7.93 15.69
C ARG A 196 2.33 -8.09 15.20
N GLU A 197 3.01 -9.15 15.62
CA GLU A 197 4.40 -9.48 15.28
C GLU A 197 4.50 -10.84 14.56
N ALA A 198 3.41 -11.33 13.96
CA ALA A 198 3.39 -12.61 13.28
C ALA A 198 4.31 -12.62 12.04
N GLY A 199 5.11 -13.67 11.94
CA GLY A 199 5.83 -14.05 10.72
C GLY A 199 5.00 -14.95 9.81
N ALA A 200 5.65 -15.50 8.77
CA ALA A 200 5.01 -16.41 7.82
C ALA A 200 4.43 -17.66 8.53
N GLU A 201 5.16 -18.24 9.49
CA GLU A 201 4.73 -19.45 10.22
C GLU A 201 3.39 -19.26 10.95
N GLN A 202 3.19 -18.13 11.63
CA GLN A 202 1.92 -17.87 12.33
C GLN A 202 0.79 -17.65 11.34
N LEU A 203 1.05 -17.02 10.19
CA LEU A 203 0.05 -16.83 9.14
C LEU A 203 -0.27 -18.13 8.38
N ASP A 204 0.67 -19.06 8.26
CA ASP A 204 0.42 -20.41 7.74
C ASP A 204 -0.52 -21.19 8.66
N ARG A 205 -0.39 -21.02 9.98
CA ARG A 205 -1.34 -21.60 10.96
C ARG A 205 -2.75 -21.04 10.77
N VAL A 206 -2.88 -19.74 10.49
CA VAL A 206 -4.18 -19.12 10.13
C VAL A 206 -4.75 -19.79 8.86
N LEU A 207 -3.95 -19.91 7.81
CA LEU A 207 -4.37 -20.53 6.55
C LEU A 207 -4.77 -21.99 6.72
N LYS A 208 -4.07 -22.74 7.57
CA LYS A 208 -4.41 -24.13 7.89
C LYS A 208 -5.82 -24.27 8.46
N VAL A 209 -6.25 -23.35 9.34
CA VAL A 209 -7.61 -23.37 9.91
C VAL A 209 -8.68 -23.16 8.84
N VAL A 210 -8.43 -22.30 7.86
CA VAL A 210 -9.38 -21.99 6.79
C VAL A 210 -9.22 -22.89 5.56
N GLY A 211 -8.43 -23.97 5.65
CA GLY A 211 -8.20 -24.91 4.56
C GLY A 211 -7.46 -24.30 3.36
N GLY A 212 -6.49 -23.42 3.62
CA GLY A 212 -5.69 -22.73 2.59
C GLY A 212 -6.40 -21.58 1.88
N LYS A 213 -7.63 -21.23 2.28
CA LYS A 213 -8.47 -20.23 1.60
C LYS A 213 -8.09 -18.78 1.95
N ALA A 214 -6.91 -18.33 1.51
CA ALA A 214 -6.41 -16.97 1.74
C ALA A 214 -7.39 -15.87 1.29
N THR A 215 -8.04 -16.06 0.14
CA THR A 215 -9.04 -15.13 -0.42
C THR A 215 -10.22 -14.88 0.52
N GLU A 216 -10.68 -15.89 1.24
CA GLU A 216 -11.85 -15.76 2.13
C GLU A 216 -11.49 -14.99 3.40
N VAL A 217 -10.27 -15.19 3.93
CA VAL A 217 -9.72 -14.40 5.04
C VAL A 217 -9.61 -12.93 4.64
N ALA A 218 -9.02 -12.66 3.47
CA ALA A 218 -8.86 -11.31 2.95
C ALA A 218 -10.20 -10.58 2.75
N LYS A 219 -11.16 -11.23 2.08
CA LYS A 219 -12.51 -10.68 1.88
C LYS A 219 -13.22 -10.40 3.19
N LEU A 220 -13.11 -11.29 4.18
CA LEU A 220 -13.75 -11.09 5.48
C LEU A 220 -13.17 -9.89 6.22
N ALA A 221 -11.83 -9.77 6.27
CA ALA A 221 -11.16 -8.63 6.91
C ALA A 221 -11.56 -7.30 6.26
N ILE A 222 -11.52 -7.22 4.92
CA ILE A 222 -11.90 -6.02 4.16
C ILE A 222 -13.39 -5.70 4.35
N THR A 223 -14.27 -6.70 4.30
CA THR A 223 -15.71 -6.49 4.48
C THR A 223 -16.02 -5.92 5.86
N ARG A 224 -15.34 -6.38 6.91
CA ARG A 224 -15.51 -5.84 8.27
C ARG A 224 -15.04 -4.39 8.35
N LEU A 225 -13.86 -4.06 7.82
CA LEU A 225 -13.40 -2.67 7.72
C LEU A 225 -14.39 -1.78 6.97
N GLN A 226 -14.87 -2.22 5.81
CA GLN A 226 -15.85 -1.46 5.02
C GLN A 226 -17.19 -1.26 5.74
N ARG A 227 -17.67 -2.26 6.50
CA ARG A 227 -18.89 -2.12 7.31
C ARG A 227 -18.70 -1.08 8.40
N THR A 228 -17.57 -1.11 9.10
CA THR A 228 -17.21 -0.10 10.12
C THR A 228 -17.14 1.29 9.50
N LEU A 229 -16.59 1.42 8.29
CA LEU A 229 -16.56 2.68 7.55
C LEU A 229 -17.91 3.10 6.96
N LYS A 230 -18.95 2.26 6.97
CA LYS A 230 -20.31 2.60 6.47
C LYS A 230 -21.35 2.68 7.59
N GLY A 231 -20.94 2.46 8.84
CA GLY A 231 -21.83 2.48 10.00
C GLY A 231 -22.44 3.87 10.24
N PRO A 232 -23.54 3.92 11.03
CA PRO A 232 -24.18 5.18 11.41
C PRO A 232 -23.28 6.02 12.33
N GLU A 233 -22.47 5.36 13.16
CA GLU A 233 -21.48 5.97 14.05
C GLU A 233 -20.06 5.50 13.69
N TYR A 234 -19.11 6.41 13.80
CA TYR A 234 -17.70 6.13 13.56
C TYR A 234 -16.97 6.07 14.90
N HIS A 235 -16.54 4.86 15.28
CA HIS A 235 -15.69 4.66 16.45
C HIS A 235 -14.23 4.57 16.00
N PRO A 236 -13.36 5.53 16.38
CA PRO A 236 -11.95 5.52 15.94
C PRO A 236 -11.23 4.22 16.29
N ASN A 237 -11.49 3.69 17.49
CA ASN A 237 -10.92 2.43 17.96
C ASN A 237 -11.29 1.24 17.06
N HIS A 238 -12.54 1.15 16.62
CA HIS A 238 -12.98 0.05 15.74
C HIS A 238 -12.32 0.13 14.37
N ILE A 239 -12.15 1.34 13.83
CA ILE A 239 -11.44 1.55 12.56
C ILE A 239 -9.98 1.12 12.72
N SER A 240 -9.32 1.57 13.79
CA SER A 240 -7.93 1.22 14.10
C SER A 240 -7.73 -0.30 14.17
N MET A 241 -8.56 -0.99 14.95
CA MET A 241 -8.51 -2.45 15.11
C MET A 241 -8.60 -3.22 13.79
N HIS A 242 -9.45 -2.78 12.86
CA HIS A 242 -9.56 -3.44 11.55
C HIS A 242 -8.37 -3.14 10.64
N ILE A 243 -7.84 -1.91 10.67
CA ILE A 243 -6.64 -1.53 9.92
C ILE A 243 -5.42 -2.30 10.45
N ASP A 244 -5.26 -2.42 11.76
CA ASP A 244 -4.17 -3.17 12.40
C ASP A 244 -4.19 -4.67 12.06
N LEU A 245 -5.39 -5.27 12.01
CA LEU A 245 -5.53 -6.64 11.57
C LEU A 245 -5.11 -6.79 10.09
N VAL A 246 -5.54 -5.88 9.23
CA VAL A 246 -5.15 -5.88 7.80
C VAL A 246 -3.64 -5.69 7.64
N ASN A 247 -3.02 -4.79 8.41
CA ASN A 247 -1.57 -4.62 8.50
C ASN A 247 -0.87 -5.94 8.88
N SER A 248 -1.37 -6.61 9.92
CA SER A 248 -0.79 -7.86 10.43
C SER A 248 -0.86 -8.99 9.41
N LEU A 249 -1.99 -9.14 8.70
CA LEU A 249 -2.19 -10.15 7.65
C LEU A 249 -1.37 -9.89 6.38
N SER A 250 -0.96 -8.64 6.13
CA SER A 250 -0.14 -8.23 4.97
C SER A 250 1.36 -8.15 5.24
N ARG A 251 1.82 -8.43 6.47
CA ARG A 251 3.20 -8.12 6.90
C ARG A 251 4.27 -8.86 6.09
N PRO A 252 4.27 -10.20 5.94
CA PRO A 252 5.26 -10.87 5.10
C PRO A 252 4.96 -10.64 3.61
N ARG A 253 5.97 -10.23 2.84
CA ARG A 253 5.83 -9.79 1.44
C ARG A 253 5.35 -10.90 0.50
N ASP A 254 5.87 -12.11 0.66
CA ASP A 254 5.59 -13.23 -0.24
C ASP A 254 4.45 -14.14 0.24
N HIS A 255 3.76 -13.75 1.31
CA HIS A 255 2.74 -14.62 1.90
C HIS A 255 1.40 -14.54 1.14
N PRO A 256 0.70 -15.68 0.90
CA PRO A 256 -0.55 -15.71 0.14
C PRO A 256 -1.64 -14.76 0.65
N LEU A 257 -1.70 -14.48 1.96
CA LEU A 257 -2.66 -13.51 2.53
C LEU A 257 -2.43 -12.08 2.03
N ARG A 258 -1.18 -11.66 1.83
CA ARG A 258 -0.89 -10.32 1.28
C ARG A 258 -1.41 -10.21 -0.15
N HIS A 259 -1.10 -11.20 -1.00
CA HIS A 259 -1.58 -11.24 -2.37
C HIS A 259 -3.11 -11.33 -2.45
N ALA A 260 -3.74 -12.08 -1.55
CA ALA A 260 -5.20 -12.16 -1.44
C ALA A 260 -5.84 -10.81 -1.06
N LEU A 261 -5.23 -10.07 -0.12
CA LEU A 261 -5.67 -8.72 0.26
C LEU A 261 -5.51 -7.72 -0.91
N LEU A 262 -4.36 -7.74 -1.59
CA LEU A 262 -4.13 -6.92 -2.80
C LEU A 262 -5.17 -7.23 -3.89
N SER A 263 -5.43 -8.51 -4.16
CA SER A 263 -6.45 -8.96 -5.12
C SER A 263 -7.87 -8.56 -4.73
N ALA A 264 -8.12 -8.33 -3.45
CA ALA A 264 -9.40 -7.87 -2.91
C ALA A 264 -9.50 -6.33 -2.81
N ASN A 265 -8.63 -5.59 -3.52
CA ASN A 265 -8.59 -4.12 -3.59
C ASN A 265 -8.38 -3.43 -2.24
N VAL A 266 -7.61 -4.04 -1.34
CA VAL A 266 -7.31 -3.46 -0.02
C VAL A 266 -6.70 -2.05 -0.10
N ILE A 267 -5.87 -1.77 -1.10
CA ILE A 267 -5.24 -0.45 -1.31
C ILE A 267 -6.30 0.63 -1.51
N TRP A 268 -7.27 0.36 -2.38
CA TRP A 268 -8.42 1.26 -2.61
C TRP A 268 -9.23 1.47 -1.32
N VAL A 269 -9.47 0.40 -0.56
CA VAL A 269 -10.24 0.48 0.68
C VAL A 269 -9.52 1.30 1.75
N ILE A 270 -8.22 1.11 1.92
CA ILE A 270 -7.42 1.86 2.90
C ILE A 270 -7.26 3.33 2.50
N ALA A 271 -7.01 3.63 1.22
CA ALA A 271 -6.95 5.00 0.74
C ALA A 271 -8.31 5.72 0.91
N GLY A 272 -9.42 5.05 0.59
CA GLY A 272 -10.76 5.57 0.85
C GLY A 272 -11.07 5.73 2.35
N ALA A 273 -10.56 4.83 3.20
CA ALA A 273 -10.65 4.96 4.65
C ALA A 273 -9.91 6.21 5.13
N LEU A 274 -8.70 6.46 4.63
CA LEU A 274 -7.91 7.66 4.94
C LEU A 274 -8.63 8.94 4.55
N VAL A 275 -9.28 8.99 3.37
CA VAL A 275 -10.11 10.16 2.98
C VAL A 275 -11.24 10.39 3.98
N LYS A 276 -11.86 9.32 4.48
CA LYS A 276 -12.93 9.44 5.46
C LYS A 276 -12.42 9.87 6.84
N ILE A 277 -11.33 9.27 7.29
CA ILE A 277 -10.65 9.61 8.55
C ILE A 277 -10.18 11.07 8.50
N SER A 278 -9.64 11.54 7.39
CA SER A 278 -9.18 12.92 7.24
C SER A 278 -10.32 13.94 7.38
N VAL A 279 -11.52 13.62 6.86
CA VAL A 279 -12.72 14.44 7.09
C VAL A 279 -13.07 14.46 8.58
N LEU A 280 -13.13 13.30 9.23
CA LEU A 280 -13.50 13.18 10.66
C LEU A 280 -12.50 13.91 11.57
N LEU A 281 -11.19 13.80 11.31
CA LEU A 281 -10.12 14.51 12.02
C LEU A 281 -10.28 16.04 11.97
N ASN A 282 -10.79 16.55 10.84
CA ASN A 282 -10.97 17.98 10.63
C ASN A 282 -12.30 18.50 11.17
N THR A 283 -13.38 17.70 11.12
CA THR A 283 -14.72 18.13 11.56
C THR A 283 -14.95 17.92 13.05
N THR A 284 -14.54 16.78 13.61
CA THR A 284 -14.77 16.44 15.02
C THR A 284 -13.66 16.93 15.94
N ARG A 285 -12.42 17.01 15.41
CA ARG A 285 -11.19 17.25 16.17
C ARG A 285 -10.93 16.22 17.28
N ASP A 286 -11.54 15.05 17.20
CA ASP A 286 -11.30 13.95 18.12
C ASP A 286 -9.89 13.35 17.85
N PRO A 287 -8.97 13.38 18.84
CA PRO A 287 -7.64 12.82 18.68
C PRO A 287 -7.64 11.30 18.49
N GLY A 288 -8.72 10.59 18.82
CA GLY A 288 -8.82 9.15 18.62
C GLY A 288 -8.64 8.71 17.16
N TYR A 289 -8.86 9.60 16.20
CA TYR A 289 -8.66 9.30 14.78
C TYR A 289 -7.19 9.36 14.31
N MET A 290 -6.24 9.72 15.18
CA MET A 290 -4.82 9.73 14.85
C MET A 290 -4.28 8.31 14.63
N ASP A 291 -4.64 7.36 15.48
CA ASP A 291 -4.21 5.97 15.35
C ASP A 291 -4.65 5.30 14.03
N PRO A 292 -5.94 5.32 13.63
CA PRO A 292 -6.35 4.75 12.35
C PRO A 292 -5.77 5.51 11.15
N MET A 293 -5.47 6.82 11.28
CA MET A 293 -4.75 7.58 10.25
C MET A 293 -3.32 7.03 10.09
N LEU A 294 -2.59 6.87 11.18
CA LEU A 294 -1.23 6.31 11.18
C LEU A 294 -1.20 4.88 10.65
N GLY A 295 -2.12 4.03 11.10
CA GLY A 295 -2.26 2.66 10.62
C GLY A 295 -2.54 2.59 9.12
N GLY A 296 -3.35 3.52 8.59
CA GLY A 296 -3.65 3.60 7.16
C GLY A 296 -2.47 4.06 6.30
N PHE A 297 -1.75 5.11 6.73
CA PHE A 297 -0.53 5.55 6.05
C PHE A 297 0.58 4.49 6.13
N GLY A 298 0.74 3.85 7.29
CA GLY A 298 1.67 2.74 7.49
C GLY A 298 1.38 1.57 6.57
N TYR A 299 0.10 1.22 6.40
CA TYR A 299 -0.31 0.18 5.46
C TYR A 299 0.10 0.50 4.02
N LEU A 300 -0.22 1.72 3.55
CA LEU A 300 0.14 2.15 2.20
C LEU A 300 1.66 2.17 2.01
N ARG A 301 2.41 2.73 2.96
CA ARG A 301 3.89 2.74 2.91
C ARG A 301 4.45 1.34 2.72
N ASN A 302 3.90 0.35 3.43
CA ASN A 302 4.40 -1.01 3.40
C ASN A 302 3.95 -1.79 2.16
N CYS A 303 2.86 -1.41 1.49
CA CYS A 303 2.22 -2.20 0.44
C CYS A 303 2.27 -1.58 -0.96
N LEU A 304 2.52 -0.28 -1.10
CA LEU A 304 2.53 0.39 -2.41
C LEU A 304 3.62 -0.14 -3.35
N GLU A 305 4.74 -0.62 -2.82
CA GLU A 305 5.84 -1.20 -3.61
C GLU A 305 5.68 -2.72 -3.82
N SER A 306 4.54 -3.33 -3.47
CA SER A 306 4.34 -4.78 -3.69
C SER A 306 4.26 -5.11 -5.17
N THR A 307 4.70 -6.32 -5.55
CA THR A 307 4.61 -6.86 -6.91
C THR A 307 5.18 -5.91 -7.96
N ASP A 308 4.33 -5.23 -8.74
CA ASP A 308 4.73 -4.27 -9.77
C ASP A 308 4.80 -2.81 -9.30
N GLY A 309 4.27 -2.53 -8.11
CA GLY A 309 4.13 -1.23 -7.47
C GLY A 309 3.20 -0.23 -8.19
N PHE A 310 3.32 -0.04 -9.50
CA PHE A 310 2.61 1.00 -10.23
C PHE A 310 1.08 0.78 -10.22
N THR A 311 0.62 -0.48 -10.17
CA THR A 311 -0.80 -0.82 -10.03
C THR A 311 -1.35 -0.26 -8.72
N TRP A 312 -0.64 -0.50 -7.61
CA TRP A 312 -1.09 -0.09 -6.28
C TRP A 312 -0.97 1.41 -6.06
N VAL A 313 0.09 2.03 -6.58
CA VAL A 313 0.26 3.48 -6.55
C VAL A 313 -0.89 4.18 -7.30
N THR A 314 -1.24 3.70 -8.49
CA THR A 314 -2.37 4.24 -9.26
C THR A 314 -3.69 4.09 -8.49
N GLN A 315 -3.97 2.89 -7.96
CA GLN A 315 -5.18 2.64 -7.16
C GLN A 315 -5.28 3.56 -5.94
N ALA A 316 -4.18 3.77 -5.21
CA ALA A 316 -4.19 4.64 -4.04
C ALA A 316 -4.52 6.09 -4.42
N ILE A 317 -3.89 6.61 -5.50
CA ILE A 317 -4.13 7.97 -5.97
C ILE A 317 -5.59 8.14 -6.42
N ASP A 318 -6.11 7.22 -7.23
CA ASP A 318 -7.50 7.26 -7.73
C ASP A 318 -8.53 7.15 -6.59
N ALA A 319 -8.21 6.40 -5.52
CA ALA A 319 -9.02 6.30 -4.31
C ALA A 319 -8.92 7.53 -3.39
N GLY A 320 -8.14 8.56 -3.76
CA GLY A 320 -8.05 9.82 -3.03
C GLY A 320 -6.90 9.92 -2.03
N PHE A 321 -5.87 9.07 -2.12
CA PHE A 321 -4.71 9.12 -1.22
C PHE A 321 -4.07 10.51 -1.12
N LEU A 322 -3.84 11.18 -2.25
CA LEU A 322 -3.25 12.53 -2.25
C LEU A 322 -4.15 13.54 -1.54
N GLN A 323 -5.48 13.44 -1.69
CA GLN A 323 -6.42 14.28 -0.96
C GLN A 323 -6.31 14.02 0.55
N ALA A 324 -6.33 12.76 0.97
CA ALA A 324 -6.22 12.39 2.38
C ALA A 324 -4.90 12.88 3.00
N TYR A 325 -3.79 12.74 2.29
CA TYR A 325 -2.48 13.25 2.72
C TYR A 325 -2.52 14.75 3.01
N CYS A 326 -3.11 15.55 2.12
CA CYS A 326 -3.26 16.99 2.31
C CYS A 326 -4.21 17.34 3.45
N ASP A 327 -5.33 16.63 3.56
CA ASP A 327 -6.34 16.85 4.59
C ASP A 327 -5.81 16.53 5.99
N CYS A 328 -4.95 15.51 6.12
CA CYS A 328 -4.28 15.14 7.37
C CYS A 328 -3.06 16.02 7.68
N SER A 329 -2.50 16.74 6.69
CA SER A 329 -1.23 17.46 6.83
C SER A 329 -1.12 18.43 8.01
N PRO A 330 -2.18 19.13 8.48
CA PRO A 330 -2.08 19.96 9.67
C PRO A 330 -1.75 19.17 10.95
N ARG A 331 -2.17 17.91 11.03
CA ARG A 331 -1.94 17.03 12.20
C ARG A 331 -0.54 16.42 12.25
N PHE A 332 0.21 16.49 11.16
CA PHE A 332 1.58 15.96 11.12
C PHE A 332 2.55 16.73 12.03
N ALA A 333 2.17 17.94 12.48
CA ALA A 333 2.93 18.67 13.47
C ALA A 333 2.89 18.02 14.87
N ASP A 334 1.81 17.30 15.16
CA ASP A 334 1.53 16.66 16.46
C ASP A 334 2.22 15.29 16.58
N LEU A 335 2.74 14.77 15.46
CA LEU A 335 3.34 13.43 15.40
C LEU A 335 4.79 13.40 15.94
N PRO A 336 5.17 12.31 16.64
CA PRO A 336 6.56 11.94 16.85
C PRO A 336 7.36 11.88 15.54
N ARG A 337 8.68 12.05 15.64
CA ARG A 337 9.57 12.12 14.48
C ARG A 337 9.52 10.86 13.60
N GLU A 338 9.48 9.69 14.22
CA GLU A 338 9.49 8.39 13.52
C GLU A 338 8.21 8.18 12.71
N GLU A 339 7.05 8.50 13.29
CA GLU A 339 5.75 8.43 12.63
C GLU A 339 5.63 9.46 11.50
N TYR A 340 6.13 10.68 11.73
CA TYR A 340 6.20 11.68 10.69
C TYR A 340 7.08 11.24 9.51
N GLN A 341 8.26 10.71 9.78
CA GLN A 341 9.19 10.24 8.75
C GLN A 341 8.56 9.12 7.91
N MET A 342 7.85 8.19 8.56
CA MET A 342 7.08 7.13 7.89
C MET A 342 6.10 7.72 6.86
N ILE A 343 5.37 8.78 7.22
CA ILE A 343 4.44 9.47 6.32
C ILE A 343 5.17 10.26 5.22
N GLU A 344 6.24 10.99 5.57
CA GLU A 344 7.01 11.81 4.64
C GLU A 344 7.65 10.97 3.51
N GLU A 345 8.08 9.75 3.82
CA GLU A 345 8.65 8.81 2.84
C GLU A 345 7.70 8.49 1.69
N LEU A 346 6.37 8.54 1.90
CA LEU A 346 5.40 8.34 0.83
C LEU A 346 5.58 9.36 -0.29
N MET A 347 5.76 10.64 0.05
CA MET A 347 5.92 11.73 -0.93
C MET A 347 7.35 11.90 -1.43
N SER A 348 8.33 11.64 -0.57
CA SER A 348 9.74 11.90 -0.86
C SER A 348 10.47 10.73 -1.52
N ARG A 349 10.06 9.48 -1.24
CA ARG A 349 10.75 8.26 -1.67
C ARG A 349 9.87 7.32 -2.48
N ILE A 350 8.64 7.05 -2.02
CA ILE A 350 7.83 5.95 -2.58
C ILE A 350 7.14 6.35 -3.88
N LEU A 351 6.35 7.42 -3.88
CA LEU A 351 5.61 7.83 -5.08
C LEU A 351 6.48 8.34 -6.24
N PRO A 352 7.52 9.19 -6.00
CA PRO A 352 8.23 9.85 -7.11
C PRO A 352 8.80 8.92 -8.19
N PRO A 353 9.44 7.77 -7.87
CA PRO A 353 9.96 6.85 -8.88
C PRO A 353 8.88 6.24 -9.80
N TYR A 354 7.62 6.19 -9.37
CA TYR A 354 6.51 5.68 -10.20
C TYR A 354 5.94 6.71 -11.18
N LEU A 355 6.38 7.98 -11.13
CA LEU A 355 6.01 9.00 -12.12
C LEU A 355 6.71 8.82 -13.49
N VAL A 356 7.30 7.66 -13.73
CA VAL A 356 7.72 7.18 -15.05
C VAL A 356 6.59 6.48 -15.81
N TYR A 357 5.55 6.02 -15.10
CA TYR A 357 4.37 5.39 -15.70
C TYR A 357 3.35 6.48 -16.06
N ARG A 358 2.86 6.46 -17.30
CA ARG A 358 1.88 7.45 -17.79
C ARG A 358 0.59 7.40 -16.97
N SER A 359 0.09 6.20 -16.66
CA SER A 359 -1.10 5.98 -15.84
C SER A 359 -0.99 6.66 -14.48
N VAL A 360 0.17 6.50 -13.80
CA VAL A 360 0.44 7.15 -12.52
C VAL A 360 0.52 8.67 -12.66
N VAL A 361 1.19 9.18 -13.71
CA VAL A 361 1.28 10.62 -13.98
C VAL A 361 -0.09 11.24 -14.22
N GLU A 362 -0.93 10.60 -15.04
CA GLU A 362 -2.30 11.07 -15.33
C GLU A 362 -3.18 11.09 -14.07
N ALA A 363 -3.11 10.03 -13.25
CA ALA A 363 -3.83 9.96 -11.98
C ALA A 363 -3.37 11.06 -11.02
N ALA A 364 -2.05 11.24 -10.86
CA ALA A 364 -1.47 12.24 -9.98
C ALA A 364 -1.79 13.68 -10.43
N ASP A 365 -1.64 13.99 -11.72
CA ASP A 365 -1.94 15.31 -12.29
C ASP A 365 -3.43 15.66 -12.15
N SER A 366 -4.32 14.69 -12.40
CA SER A 366 -5.76 14.85 -12.19
C SER A 366 -6.09 15.16 -10.73
N ALA A 367 -5.48 14.44 -9.78
CA ALA A 367 -5.66 14.67 -8.36
C ALA A 367 -5.10 16.03 -7.90
N LEU A 368 -3.90 16.41 -8.35
CA LEU A 368 -3.28 17.70 -8.03
C LEU A 368 -4.12 18.87 -8.50
N LYS A 369 -4.66 18.84 -9.72
CA LYS A 369 -5.55 19.90 -10.24
C LYS A 369 -6.78 20.12 -9.36
N LYS A 370 -7.30 19.08 -8.71
CA LYS A 370 -8.42 19.20 -7.76
C LYS A 370 -7.96 19.83 -6.44
N ILE A 371 -6.82 19.37 -5.92
CA ILE A 371 -6.22 19.86 -4.67
C ILE A 371 -5.83 21.34 -4.75
N GLU A 372 -5.23 21.76 -5.87
CA GLU A 372 -4.78 23.14 -6.10
C GLU A 372 -5.92 24.16 -6.18
N ARG A 373 -7.14 23.69 -6.50
CA ARG A 373 -8.36 24.51 -6.56
C ARG A 373 -9.16 24.50 -5.26
N GLY A 374 -8.79 23.65 -4.30
CA GLY A 374 -9.53 23.43 -3.05
C GLY A 374 -8.84 23.99 -1.81
N ALA A 375 -9.48 23.82 -0.67
CA ALA A 375 -8.96 24.22 0.64
C ALA A 375 -7.69 23.44 1.04
N GLN A 376 -7.44 22.29 0.42
CA GLN A 376 -6.26 21.46 0.67
C GLN A 376 -4.94 22.18 0.40
N LYS A 377 -4.90 23.07 -0.60
CA LYS A 377 -3.70 23.83 -0.93
C LYS A 377 -3.21 24.63 0.28
N GLU A 378 -4.10 25.33 0.96
CA GLU A 378 -3.78 26.15 2.13
C GLU A 378 -3.30 25.30 3.31
N ARG A 379 -3.91 24.11 3.52
CA ARG A 379 -3.50 23.18 4.59
C ARG A 379 -2.04 22.77 4.42
N ILE A 380 -1.64 22.45 3.20
CA ILE A 380 -0.27 22.02 2.89
C ILE A 380 0.73 23.15 3.10
N GLU A 381 0.41 24.36 2.63
CA GLU A 381 1.31 25.53 2.72
C GLU A 381 1.70 25.87 4.17
N HIS A 382 0.84 25.55 5.14
CA HIS A 382 1.07 25.76 6.57
C HIS A 382 1.55 24.50 7.31
N SER A 383 1.76 23.38 6.61
CA SER A 383 2.14 22.10 7.20
C SER A 383 3.66 21.83 7.11
N ARG A 384 4.14 20.87 7.91
CA ARG A 384 5.52 20.38 7.83
C ARG A 384 5.86 19.75 6.47
N VAL A 385 4.85 19.27 5.72
CA VAL A 385 5.05 18.56 4.45
C VAL A 385 5.08 19.49 3.23
N ARG A 386 5.04 20.81 3.41
CA ARG A 386 5.09 21.79 2.32
C ARG A 386 6.22 21.54 1.33
N VAL A 387 7.45 21.35 1.83
CA VAL A 387 8.64 21.16 0.99
C VAL A 387 8.61 19.83 0.23
N PRO A 388 8.42 18.66 0.86
CA PRO A 388 8.33 17.39 0.13
C PRO A 388 7.14 17.38 -0.83
N TRP A 389 6.00 17.95 -0.45
CA TRP A 389 4.84 18.10 -1.33
C TRP A 389 5.16 18.95 -2.57
N ALA A 390 5.76 20.12 -2.39
CA ALA A 390 6.10 21.01 -3.51
C ALA A 390 7.06 20.34 -4.51
N LYS A 391 8.04 19.57 -4.02
CA LYS A 391 8.94 18.78 -4.88
C LYS A 391 8.18 17.71 -5.66
N PHE A 392 7.29 16.97 -4.99
CA PHE A 392 6.45 15.96 -5.64
C PHE A 392 5.53 16.59 -6.68
N ALA A 393 4.80 17.64 -6.34
CA ALA A 393 3.88 18.33 -7.25
C ALA A 393 4.60 18.89 -8.48
N GLN A 394 5.78 19.49 -8.29
CA GLN A 394 6.61 19.96 -9.40
C GLN A 394 6.99 18.81 -10.34
N LEU A 395 7.41 17.65 -9.79
CA LEU A 395 7.74 16.48 -10.59
C LEU A 395 6.52 15.95 -11.37
N VAL A 396 5.33 15.91 -10.76
CA VAL A 396 4.09 15.53 -11.47
C VAL A 396 3.82 16.47 -12.63
N HIS A 397 3.91 17.79 -12.43
CA HIS A 397 3.69 18.78 -13.48
C HIS A 397 4.69 18.64 -14.63
N ASP A 398 5.97 18.42 -14.31
CA ASP A 398 7.01 18.21 -15.32
C ASP A 398 6.75 16.93 -16.13
N ARG A 399 6.38 15.84 -15.47
CA ARG A 399 6.03 14.58 -16.15
C ARG A 399 4.74 14.69 -16.97
N ALA A 400 3.74 15.41 -16.49
CA ALA A 400 2.48 15.64 -17.21
C ALA A 400 2.72 16.42 -18.52
N ARG A 401 3.65 17.39 -18.52
CA ARG A 401 4.07 18.10 -19.74
C ARG A 401 4.73 17.15 -20.74
N ILE A 402 5.57 16.22 -20.27
CA ILE A 402 6.20 15.21 -21.14
C ILE A 402 5.14 14.26 -21.69
N VAL A 403 4.15 13.83 -20.89
CA VAL A 403 3.02 13.03 -21.39
C VAL A 403 2.31 13.77 -22.52
N LYS A 404 1.96 15.05 -22.32
CA LYS A 404 1.30 15.87 -23.35
C LYS A 404 2.15 15.98 -24.63
N ALA A 405 3.45 16.26 -24.49
CA ALA A 405 4.38 16.32 -25.62
C ALA A 405 4.49 14.97 -26.36
N ALA A 406 4.44 13.84 -25.64
CA ALA A 406 4.43 12.50 -26.21
C ALA A 406 3.15 12.23 -27.01
N GLU A 407 2.00 12.76 -26.57
CA GLU A 407 0.74 12.66 -27.27
C GLU A 407 0.68 13.53 -28.52
N GLU A 408 1.17 14.76 -28.45
CA GLU A 408 1.27 15.67 -29.59
C GLU A 408 2.26 15.14 -30.65
N ALA A 409 3.33 14.47 -30.22
CA ALA A 409 4.25 13.75 -31.09
C ALA A 409 3.65 12.44 -31.66
N LYS A 410 2.52 11.96 -31.13
CA LYS A 410 1.95 10.66 -31.50
C LYS A 410 1.34 10.71 -32.90
N GLY A 411 2.07 10.14 -33.86
CA GLY A 411 1.59 9.93 -35.23
C GLY A 411 2.01 11.01 -36.22
N THR A 412 2.76 12.03 -35.79
CA THR A 412 3.36 13.00 -36.71
C THR A 412 4.51 12.40 -37.49
N GLN A 413 5.34 11.56 -36.85
CA GLN A 413 6.55 11.02 -37.47
C GLN A 413 6.91 9.61 -36.92
N ILE A 414 7.18 8.67 -37.83
CA ILE A 414 7.59 7.29 -37.60
C ILE A 414 8.84 7.03 -38.45
N THR A 415 9.91 6.56 -37.81
CA THR A 415 11.14 6.15 -38.50
C THR A 415 10.97 4.78 -39.12
N CYS A 416 11.42 4.61 -40.36
CA CYS A 416 11.47 3.31 -41.03
C CYS A 416 12.46 2.37 -40.32
N ASP A 417 11.98 1.21 -39.86
CA ASP A 417 12.77 0.20 -39.13
C ASP A 417 13.81 -0.54 -40.01
N ASN A 418 13.88 -0.24 -41.32
CA ASN A 418 14.96 -0.73 -42.16
C ASN A 418 16.27 0.03 -41.84
N MET A 419 17.28 -0.72 -41.40
CA MET A 419 18.60 -0.20 -41.00
C MET A 419 19.31 0.59 -42.09
N LYS A 420 19.03 0.27 -43.36
CA LYS A 420 19.61 0.97 -44.53
C LYS A 420 18.80 2.20 -44.97
N CYS A 421 17.60 2.41 -44.40
CA CYS A 421 16.69 3.48 -44.80
C CYS A 421 16.58 4.59 -43.75
N GLN A 422 16.11 4.27 -42.54
CA GLN A 422 15.95 5.22 -41.42
C GLN A 422 15.18 6.52 -41.76
N LYS A 423 14.41 6.55 -42.86
CA LYS A 423 13.60 7.71 -43.25
C LYS A 423 12.46 7.93 -42.25
N ILE A 424 12.27 9.18 -41.86
CA ILE A 424 11.14 9.62 -41.04
C ILE A 424 9.94 9.93 -41.95
N ARG A 425 8.76 9.43 -41.59
CA ARG A 425 7.53 9.48 -42.37
C ARG A 425 6.32 9.67 -41.46
N THR A 426 5.24 10.26 -41.94
CA THR A 426 4.00 10.32 -41.16
C THR A 426 3.39 8.93 -40.99
N LYS A 427 2.47 8.77 -40.03
CA LYS A 427 1.81 7.47 -39.79
C LYS A 427 1.09 6.90 -41.02
N GLN A 428 0.62 7.77 -41.91
CA GLN A 428 -0.07 7.40 -43.15
C GLN A 428 0.89 6.90 -44.24
N GLU A 429 2.17 7.29 -44.14
CA GLU A 429 3.23 7.00 -45.11
C GLU A 429 4.06 5.76 -44.74
N VAL A 430 3.77 5.10 -43.61
CA VAL A 430 4.45 3.88 -43.17
C VAL A 430 3.51 2.68 -43.12
N ARG A 431 4.05 1.53 -43.49
CA ARG A 431 3.41 0.22 -43.44
C ARG A 431 3.82 -0.48 -42.16
N ARG A 432 2.85 -0.99 -41.41
CA ARG A 432 3.09 -1.77 -40.20
C ARG A 432 3.22 -3.25 -40.56
N CYS A 433 4.19 -3.96 -39.98
CA CYS A 433 4.30 -5.41 -40.14
C CYS A 433 3.02 -6.11 -39.66
N SER A 434 2.34 -6.85 -40.54
CA SER A 434 1.09 -7.55 -40.24
C SER A 434 1.25 -8.67 -39.21
N ALA A 435 2.46 -9.24 -39.13
CA ALA A 435 2.77 -10.36 -38.27
C ALA A 435 3.00 -9.94 -36.80
N CYS A 436 3.90 -8.98 -36.53
CA CYS A 436 4.19 -8.52 -35.16
C CYS A 436 3.41 -7.29 -34.72
N LEU A 437 2.83 -6.52 -35.66
CA LEU A 437 2.11 -5.27 -35.42
C LEU A 437 2.90 -4.18 -34.69
N SER A 438 4.23 -4.27 -34.69
CA SER A 438 5.09 -3.44 -33.84
C SER A 438 6.20 -2.67 -34.57
N THR A 439 6.54 -3.07 -35.79
CA THR A 439 7.54 -2.41 -36.64
C THR A 439 6.90 -1.74 -37.84
N PHE A 440 7.52 -0.67 -38.33
CA PHE A 440 7.03 0.21 -39.38
C PHE A 440 8.07 0.40 -40.49
N TYR A 441 7.62 0.39 -41.74
CA TYR A 441 8.48 0.52 -42.92
C TYR A 441 7.90 1.53 -43.89
N CYS A 442 8.73 2.39 -44.49
CA CYS A 442 8.24 3.33 -45.50
C CYS A 442 7.87 2.64 -46.84
N SER A 443 8.27 1.39 -47.05
CA SER A 443 7.99 0.64 -48.28
C SER A 443 8.07 -0.88 -48.07
N LYS A 444 7.61 -1.67 -49.06
CA LYS A 444 7.67 -3.14 -49.03
C LYS A 444 9.12 -3.63 -49.10
N GLU A 445 9.94 -2.97 -49.92
CA GLU A 445 11.36 -3.26 -50.12
C GLU A 445 12.13 -3.07 -48.79
N CYS A 446 11.77 -2.02 -48.03
CA CYS A 446 12.34 -1.80 -46.70
C CYS A 446 11.95 -2.91 -45.72
N GLN A 447 10.70 -3.39 -45.76
CA GLN A 447 10.27 -4.52 -44.95
C GLN A 447 11.03 -5.80 -45.32
N GLU A 448 11.17 -6.12 -46.61
CA GLU A 448 11.88 -7.32 -47.08
C GLU A 448 13.37 -7.29 -46.72
N THR A 449 14.01 -6.13 -46.88
CA THR A 449 15.41 -5.91 -46.48
C THR A 449 15.57 -6.10 -44.98
N ALA A 450 14.72 -5.46 -44.17
CA ALA A 450 14.76 -5.63 -42.72
C ALA A 450 14.45 -7.08 -42.28
N TRP A 451 13.63 -7.81 -43.03
CA TRP A 451 13.31 -9.21 -42.78
C TRP A 451 14.48 -10.14 -43.04
N LYS A 452 15.22 -9.93 -44.14
CA LYS A 452 16.34 -10.78 -44.56
C LYS A 452 17.65 -10.41 -43.87
N GLU A 453 17.89 -9.11 -43.69
CA GLU A 453 19.21 -8.56 -43.30
C GLU A 453 19.18 -7.81 -41.98
N GLY A 454 18.00 -7.41 -41.48
CA GLY A 454 17.84 -6.54 -40.29
C GLY A 454 17.33 -7.25 -39.04
N ASP A 455 17.43 -8.58 -39.00
CA ASP A 455 16.97 -9.46 -37.91
C ASP A 455 15.48 -9.30 -37.52
N HIS A 456 14.66 -8.66 -38.36
CA HIS A 456 13.25 -8.48 -38.03
C HIS A 456 12.52 -9.82 -37.90
N LYS A 457 12.93 -10.86 -38.64
CA LYS A 457 12.33 -12.19 -38.60
C LYS A 457 12.37 -12.80 -37.19
N THR A 458 13.51 -12.74 -36.51
CA THR A 458 13.69 -13.26 -35.14
C THR A 458 12.82 -12.47 -34.17
N MET A 459 12.87 -11.14 -34.29
CA MET A 459 12.10 -10.26 -33.41
C MET A 459 10.58 -10.37 -33.58
N CYS A 460 10.14 -10.60 -34.80
CA CYS A 460 8.74 -10.80 -35.12
C CYS A 460 8.19 -12.07 -34.45
N LYS A 461 8.97 -13.17 -34.46
CA LYS A 461 8.60 -14.43 -33.81
C LYS A 461 8.52 -14.32 -32.30
N LEU A 462 9.47 -13.65 -31.65
CA LEU A 462 9.43 -13.44 -30.20
C LEU A 462 8.18 -12.66 -29.77
N LYS A 463 7.81 -11.60 -30.50
CA LYS A 463 6.56 -10.85 -30.27
C LYS A 463 5.28 -11.62 -30.60
N GLN A 464 5.34 -12.62 -31.46
CA GLN A 464 4.22 -13.52 -31.71
C GLN A 464 4.07 -14.55 -30.58
N ARG A 465 5.18 -15.13 -30.12
CA ARG A 465 5.21 -16.09 -29.01
C ARG A 465 4.68 -15.47 -27.71
N ALA A 466 5.15 -14.28 -27.34
CA ALA A 466 4.68 -13.58 -26.15
C ALA A 466 3.14 -13.40 -26.14
N ARG A 467 2.53 -13.15 -27.32
CA ARG A 467 1.07 -13.06 -27.47
C ARG A 467 0.36 -14.41 -27.38
N LEU A 468 0.95 -15.48 -27.91
CA LEU A 468 0.38 -16.83 -27.87
C LEU A 468 0.40 -17.45 -26.47
N GLU A 469 1.40 -17.08 -25.64
CA GLU A 469 1.52 -17.56 -24.26
C GLU A 469 0.58 -16.86 -23.28
N GLY A 470 -0.31 -15.97 -23.75
CA GLY A 470 -1.27 -15.27 -22.89
C GLY A 470 -0.64 -14.36 -21.83
N ARG A 471 0.66 -14.10 -21.92
CA ARG A 471 1.35 -13.16 -21.03
C ARG A 471 0.86 -11.76 -21.40
N ALA A 472 -0.05 -11.22 -20.59
CA ALA A 472 -0.31 -9.78 -20.62
C ALA A 472 1.01 -9.09 -20.22
N ASP A 473 1.42 -8.09 -20.99
CA ASP A 473 2.42 -7.15 -20.49
C ASP A 473 1.84 -6.58 -19.19
N ASN A 474 2.49 -6.81 -18.04
CA ASN A 474 2.03 -6.23 -16.76
C ASN A 474 1.84 -4.71 -16.93
N VAL A 475 2.69 -4.08 -17.74
CA VAL A 475 2.63 -2.67 -18.10
C VAL A 475 1.75 -2.45 -19.34
N SER A 476 0.80 -1.52 -19.27
CA SER A 476 -0.08 -1.20 -20.39
C SER A 476 0.71 -0.76 -21.63
N LYS A 477 0.20 -1.05 -22.84
CA LYS A 477 0.84 -0.59 -24.09
C LYS A 477 1.08 0.93 -24.13
N ARG A 478 0.20 1.72 -23.50
CA ARG A 478 0.35 3.19 -23.45
C ARG A 478 1.49 3.60 -22.52
N ASP A 479 1.61 2.95 -21.36
CA ASP A 479 2.72 3.14 -20.43
C ASP A 479 4.04 2.72 -21.08
N TYR A 480 4.07 1.56 -21.73
CA TYR A 480 5.26 1.08 -22.41
C TYR A 480 5.74 2.04 -23.52
N GLN A 481 4.80 2.58 -24.32
CA GLN A 481 5.11 3.62 -25.31
C GLN A 481 5.66 4.89 -24.67
N PHE A 482 5.07 5.31 -23.55
CA PHE A 482 5.52 6.49 -22.82
C PHE A 482 6.91 6.30 -22.21
N LEU A 483 7.22 5.13 -21.65
CA LEU A 483 8.53 4.81 -21.09
C LEU A 483 9.66 4.96 -22.14
N HIS A 484 9.44 4.48 -23.37
CA HIS A 484 10.39 4.69 -24.47
C HIS A 484 10.52 6.16 -24.88
N TYR A 485 9.40 6.88 -24.95
CA TYR A 485 9.44 8.32 -25.23
C TYR A 485 10.22 9.06 -24.14
N LEU A 486 9.97 8.72 -22.88
CA LEU A 486 10.60 9.32 -21.72
C LEU A 486 12.10 9.06 -21.69
N ALA A 487 12.54 7.83 -21.94
CA ALA A 487 13.96 7.49 -22.06
C ALA A 487 14.66 8.34 -23.13
N MET A 488 14.02 8.51 -24.29
CA MET A 488 14.56 9.35 -25.37
C MET A 488 14.51 10.84 -25.06
N PHE A 489 13.49 11.30 -24.35
CA PHE A 489 13.37 12.69 -23.93
C PHE A 489 14.45 13.03 -22.90
N ASP A 490 14.56 12.24 -21.83
CA ASP A 490 15.51 12.49 -20.74
C ASP A 490 16.97 12.37 -21.21
N SER A 491 17.29 11.37 -22.05
CA SER A 491 18.63 11.24 -22.64
C SER A 491 19.02 12.45 -23.51
N ARG A 492 18.08 13.03 -24.26
CA ARG A 492 18.34 14.24 -25.06
C ARG A 492 18.45 15.49 -24.20
N MET A 493 17.59 15.64 -23.20
CA MET A 493 17.64 16.78 -22.28
C MET A 493 18.95 16.82 -21.48
N HIS A 494 19.54 15.65 -21.19
CA HIS A 494 20.78 15.53 -20.44
C HIS A 494 22.00 15.19 -21.32
N ILE A 495 21.93 15.40 -22.63
CA ILE A 495 23.01 15.05 -23.57
C ILE A 495 24.35 15.71 -23.22
N GLY A 496 24.31 16.94 -22.69
CA GLY A 496 25.52 17.64 -22.23
C GLY A 496 26.15 17.03 -20.98
N GLU A 497 25.35 16.49 -20.06
CA GLU A 497 25.85 15.74 -18.90
C GLU A 497 26.43 14.39 -19.32
N LEU A 498 25.73 13.68 -20.20
CA LEU A 498 26.17 12.40 -20.75
C LEU A 498 27.50 12.52 -21.51
N ARG A 499 27.68 13.57 -22.32
CA ARG A 499 28.96 13.86 -22.99
C ARG A 499 30.09 14.16 -22.00
N ARG A 500 29.80 14.88 -20.91
CA ARG A 500 30.79 15.13 -19.85
C ARG A 500 31.17 13.85 -19.11
N ALA A 501 30.20 12.98 -18.83
CA ALA A 501 30.46 11.67 -18.25
C ALA A 501 31.31 10.80 -19.19
N ALA A 502 30.99 10.78 -20.49
CA ALA A 502 31.78 10.09 -21.50
C ALA A 502 33.23 10.60 -21.56
N ALA A 503 33.45 11.91 -21.63
CA ALA A 503 34.79 12.48 -21.67
C ALA A 503 35.62 12.19 -20.41
N ARG A 504 34.96 12.12 -19.24
CA ARG A 504 35.61 11.83 -17.96
C ARG A 504 35.94 10.35 -17.78
N ASP A 505 34.97 9.48 -18.05
CA ASP A 505 35.03 8.06 -17.68
C ASP A 505 35.56 7.19 -18.84
N PHE A 506 35.39 7.65 -20.09
CA PHE A 506 35.77 6.95 -21.32
C PHE A 506 36.43 7.88 -22.34
N PRO A 507 37.55 8.58 -21.99
CA PRO A 507 38.15 9.62 -22.82
C PRO A 507 38.61 9.14 -24.20
N ASN A 508 38.89 7.85 -24.35
CA ASN A 508 39.40 7.25 -25.58
C ASN A 508 38.34 6.45 -26.36
N THR A 509 37.10 6.41 -25.87
CA THR A 509 36.03 5.61 -26.47
C THR A 509 35.11 6.53 -27.29
N PRO A 510 34.90 6.27 -28.58
CA PRO A 510 33.97 7.06 -29.39
C PRO A 510 32.57 7.07 -28.77
N LEU A 511 31.86 8.21 -28.81
CA LEU A 511 30.51 8.32 -28.25
C LEU A 511 29.54 7.28 -28.84
N THR A 512 29.70 6.96 -30.12
CA THR A 512 28.94 5.91 -30.83
C THR A 512 29.16 4.50 -30.26
N GLU A 513 30.24 4.28 -29.51
CA GLU A 513 30.54 3.03 -28.81
C GLU A 513 30.12 3.05 -27.34
N LEU A 514 29.27 4.02 -26.94
CA LEU A 514 28.74 4.13 -25.58
C LEU A 514 27.23 3.84 -25.51
N VAL A 515 26.83 3.22 -24.40
CA VAL A 515 25.45 3.04 -23.96
C VAL A 515 25.09 4.14 -22.97
N VAL A 516 23.94 4.79 -23.15
CA VAL A 516 23.38 5.74 -22.19
C VAL A 516 22.68 4.97 -21.07
N LEU A 517 23.01 5.29 -19.83
CA LEU A 517 22.39 4.75 -18.63
C LEU A 517 21.55 5.83 -17.95
N ILE A 518 20.30 5.52 -17.64
CA ILE A 518 19.39 6.39 -16.88
C ILE A 518 18.84 5.59 -15.71
N ASP A 519 19.01 6.06 -14.48
CA ASP A 519 18.39 5.47 -13.29
C ASP A 519 17.28 6.40 -12.78
N GLN A 520 16.04 6.02 -13.08
CA GLN A 520 14.82 6.69 -12.61
C GLN A 520 14.26 6.08 -11.32
N SER A 521 14.89 5.02 -10.79
CA SER A 521 14.47 4.43 -9.52
C SER A 521 14.82 5.32 -8.31
N VAL A 522 15.67 6.31 -8.54
CA VAL A 522 16.14 7.29 -7.55
C VAL A 522 15.71 8.71 -7.93
N VAL A 523 15.53 9.56 -6.92
CA VAL A 523 15.15 10.97 -7.12
C VAL A 523 16.17 11.90 -6.44
N PRO A 524 16.83 12.80 -7.19
CA PRO A 524 16.73 13.02 -8.64
C PRO A 524 17.30 11.84 -9.46
N PRO A 525 16.86 11.65 -10.73
CA PRO A 525 17.39 10.60 -11.60
C PRO A 525 18.90 10.75 -11.82
N LYS A 526 19.60 9.62 -12.00
CA LYS A 526 21.03 9.61 -12.31
C LYS A 526 21.27 9.28 -13.79
N TYR A 527 22.28 9.93 -14.37
CA TYR A 527 22.67 9.75 -15.76
C TYR A 527 24.12 9.28 -15.85
N GLY A 528 24.39 8.36 -16.77
CA GLY A 528 25.73 7.81 -16.96
C GLY A 528 25.90 7.19 -18.33
N VAL A 529 27.10 6.67 -18.57
CA VAL A 529 27.44 5.94 -19.80
C VAL A 529 28.25 4.69 -19.47
N LYS A 530 28.25 3.71 -20.39
CA LYS A 530 29.09 2.50 -20.31
C LYS A 530 29.52 2.08 -21.71
N GLU A 531 30.67 1.42 -21.85
CA GLU A 531 31.11 0.91 -23.15
C GLU A 531 30.18 -0.16 -23.71
N LEU A 532 29.81 -0.02 -24.98
CA LEU A 532 28.91 -0.92 -25.70
C LEU A 532 29.50 -2.33 -25.87
N LYS A 533 30.82 -2.44 -26.05
CA LYS A 533 31.51 -3.74 -26.20
C LYS A 533 31.44 -4.58 -24.93
N ALA A 534 31.57 -3.95 -23.77
CA ALA A 534 31.51 -4.60 -22.45
C ALA A 534 30.09 -4.58 -21.84
N TYR A 535 29.09 -4.12 -22.58
CA TYR A 535 27.73 -4.00 -22.07
C TYR A 535 27.00 -5.34 -22.14
N THR A 536 26.58 -5.82 -20.97
CA THR A 536 25.70 -6.98 -20.81
C THR A 536 24.43 -6.58 -20.06
N LEU A 537 23.37 -7.36 -20.22
CA LEU A 537 22.22 -7.28 -19.32
C LEU A 537 22.68 -7.75 -17.92
N ASN A 538 22.52 -6.90 -16.91
CA ASN A 538 22.86 -7.27 -15.52
C ASN A 538 21.88 -8.33 -14.99
N ASP A 539 22.37 -9.25 -14.16
CA ASP A 539 21.62 -10.38 -13.59
C ASP A 539 20.52 -10.01 -12.58
N HIS A 540 20.43 -8.74 -12.16
CA HIS A 540 19.53 -8.29 -11.08
C HIS A 540 18.14 -7.83 -11.55
N VAL A 541 17.72 -8.20 -12.76
CA VAL A 541 16.43 -7.77 -13.34
C VAL A 541 15.58 -8.99 -13.66
N VAL A 542 14.37 -9.04 -13.11
CA VAL A 542 13.39 -10.07 -13.43
C VAL A 542 12.79 -9.73 -14.80
N ILE A 543 13.39 -10.24 -15.86
CA ILE A 543 12.88 -10.14 -17.23
C ILE A 543 12.40 -11.50 -17.70
N SER A 544 11.33 -11.52 -18.50
CA SER A 544 10.92 -12.76 -19.15
C SER A 544 12.00 -13.22 -20.15
N GLU A 545 12.12 -14.53 -20.40
CA GLU A 545 13.03 -15.08 -21.42
C GLU A 545 12.86 -14.39 -22.79
N ASN A 546 11.62 -14.00 -23.13
CA ASN A 546 11.32 -13.29 -24.37
C ASN A 546 11.85 -11.85 -24.36
N GLU A 547 11.79 -11.14 -23.22
CA GLU A 547 12.36 -9.80 -23.07
C GLU A 547 13.88 -9.82 -23.03
N GLU A 548 14.47 -10.83 -22.38
CA GLU A 548 15.91 -11.06 -22.38
C GLU A 548 16.43 -11.30 -23.79
N ALA A 549 15.82 -12.23 -24.54
CA ALA A 549 16.18 -12.51 -25.92
C ALA A 549 16.03 -11.25 -26.81
N ARG A 550 14.99 -10.44 -26.58
CA ARG A 550 14.80 -9.17 -27.29
C ARG A 550 15.87 -8.16 -26.96
N ASN A 551 16.18 -7.96 -25.69
CA ASN A 551 17.18 -6.97 -25.27
C ASN A 551 18.57 -7.41 -25.75
N LYS A 552 18.89 -8.71 -25.73
CA LYS A 552 20.12 -9.25 -26.30
C LYS A 552 20.23 -8.97 -27.80
N ALA A 553 19.17 -9.20 -28.58
CA ALA A 553 19.15 -8.86 -30.00
C ALA A 553 19.35 -7.36 -30.27
N LEU A 554 18.82 -6.47 -29.40
CA LEU A 554 19.08 -5.02 -29.51
C LEU A 554 20.54 -4.66 -29.22
N ILE A 555 21.16 -5.32 -28.22
CA ILE A 555 22.57 -5.14 -27.88
C ILE A 555 23.46 -5.57 -29.05
N GLU A 556 23.26 -6.79 -29.55
CA GLU A 556 24.02 -7.33 -30.68
C GLU A 556 23.88 -6.44 -31.92
N LYS A 557 22.68 -5.94 -32.18
CA LYS A 557 22.41 -5.02 -33.28
C LYS A 557 23.17 -3.69 -33.15
N ALA A 558 23.25 -3.12 -31.95
CA ALA A 558 24.01 -1.90 -31.72
C ALA A 558 25.52 -2.17 -31.79
N GLN A 559 26.00 -3.29 -31.25
CA GLN A 559 27.42 -3.69 -31.32
C GLN A 559 27.88 -3.91 -32.76
N ALA A 560 27.03 -4.48 -33.62
CA ALA A 560 27.33 -4.66 -35.04
C ALA A 560 27.33 -3.34 -35.84
N HIS A 561 26.63 -2.31 -35.36
CA HIS A 561 26.41 -1.04 -36.07
C HIS A 561 26.45 0.18 -35.11
N PRO A 562 27.57 0.43 -34.41
CA PRO A 562 27.67 1.46 -33.38
C PRO A 562 27.51 2.88 -33.93
N ASP A 563 27.83 3.10 -35.21
CA ASP A 563 27.66 4.37 -35.92
C ASP A 563 26.18 4.72 -36.20
N LYS A 564 25.28 3.72 -36.17
CA LYS A 564 23.86 3.90 -36.52
C LYS A 564 22.92 3.90 -35.34
N TYR A 565 23.34 3.26 -34.25
CA TYR A 565 22.49 3.02 -33.09
C TYR A 565 23.18 3.41 -31.80
N THR A 566 22.41 4.03 -30.90
CA THR A 566 22.80 4.22 -29.51
C THR A 566 21.77 3.56 -28.63
N ILE A 567 22.22 2.75 -27.66
CA ILE A 567 21.33 2.15 -26.66
C ILE A 567 21.12 3.15 -25.55
N VAL A 568 19.86 3.36 -25.18
CA VAL A 568 19.43 4.03 -23.95
C VAL A 568 18.83 2.97 -23.04
N ASP A 569 19.55 2.62 -21.97
CA ASP A 569 19.10 1.72 -20.92
C ASP A 569 18.57 2.53 -19.74
N MET A 570 17.26 2.43 -19.49
CA MET A 570 16.59 3.12 -18.40
C MET A 570 16.13 2.13 -17.33
N THR A 571 16.68 2.25 -16.12
CA THR A 571 16.25 1.51 -14.93
C THR A 571 15.11 2.27 -14.26
N ILE A 572 14.02 1.57 -13.94
CA ILE A 572 12.79 2.14 -13.34
C ILE A 572 12.32 1.31 -12.14
N ALA A 573 11.55 1.93 -11.25
CA ALA A 573 10.87 1.22 -10.17
C ALA A 573 9.83 0.24 -10.72
N GLY A 574 9.83 -0.99 -10.21
CA GLY A 574 8.93 -2.07 -10.62
C GLY A 574 8.31 -2.82 -9.44
N GLY A 575 8.11 -2.16 -8.30
CA GLY A 575 7.61 -2.78 -7.09
C GLY A 575 8.72 -3.49 -6.30
N ASP A 576 8.58 -4.81 -6.14
CA ASP A 576 9.53 -5.63 -5.38
C ASP A 576 10.86 -5.85 -6.12
N ALA A 577 10.92 -5.45 -7.40
CA ALA A 577 12.11 -5.50 -8.22
C ALA A 577 12.27 -4.21 -9.07
N LEU A 578 13.48 -4.03 -9.62
CA LEU A 578 13.72 -3.00 -10.64
C LEU A 578 13.40 -3.56 -12.02
N ASN A 579 12.89 -2.70 -12.90
CA ASN A 579 12.63 -3.00 -14.31
C ASN A 579 13.60 -2.24 -15.21
N LYS A 580 13.88 -2.80 -16.40
CA LYS A 580 14.67 -2.14 -17.44
C LYS A 580 13.86 -1.86 -18.69
N VAL A 581 14.01 -0.64 -19.20
CA VAL A 581 13.46 -0.19 -20.48
C VAL A 581 14.62 0.14 -21.41
N MET A 582 14.83 -0.73 -22.39
CA MET A 582 15.88 -0.54 -23.40
C MET A 582 15.33 0.09 -24.66
N THR A 583 15.81 1.29 -25.00
CA THR A 583 15.40 2.02 -26.19
C THR A 583 16.56 2.15 -27.17
N LEU A 584 16.31 1.85 -28.44
CA LEU A 584 17.30 2.02 -29.50
C LEU A 584 17.11 3.39 -30.15
N ALA A 585 18.04 4.31 -29.91
CA ALA A 585 18.10 5.58 -30.63
C ALA A 585 18.75 5.35 -31.99
N THR A 586 18.20 5.97 -33.03
CA THR A 586 18.66 5.85 -34.42
C THR A 586 19.19 7.19 -34.94
N GLY A 587 20.19 7.14 -35.81
CA GLY A 587 20.79 8.34 -36.42
C GLY A 587 21.84 9.00 -35.52
N GLY A 588 22.18 10.25 -35.81
CA GLY A 588 23.21 11.01 -35.08
C GLY A 588 22.76 11.45 -33.68
N PHE A 589 22.42 10.51 -32.79
CA PHE A 589 21.98 10.80 -31.42
C PHE A 589 22.97 11.71 -30.69
N TRP A 590 24.26 11.35 -30.76
CA TRP A 590 25.35 12.10 -30.14
C TRP A 590 25.76 13.38 -30.87
N SER A 591 25.22 13.66 -32.07
CA SER A 591 25.49 14.90 -32.81
C SER A 591 24.38 15.95 -32.64
N LEU A 592 23.29 15.63 -31.95
CA LEU A 592 22.23 16.60 -31.65
C LEU A 592 22.76 17.69 -30.71
N GLU A 593 22.50 18.95 -31.03
CA GLU A 593 22.79 20.04 -30.10
C GLU A 593 21.92 19.90 -28.83
N SER A 594 22.48 20.30 -27.69
CA SER A 594 21.71 20.37 -26.45
C SER A 594 20.51 21.30 -26.67
N ALA A 595 19.29 20.82 -26.40
CA ALA A 595 18.10 21.67 -26.41
C ALA A 595 18.11 22.75 -25.32
N VAL A 596 19.12 22.73 -24.43
CA VAL A 596 19.32 23.74 -23.39
C VAL A 596 20.41 24.72 -23.84
N PRO A 597 20.08 26.00 -24.09
CA PRO A 597 21.09 27.05 -24.27
C PRO A 597 21.92 27.18 -22.99
N HIS A 598 23.25 27.23 -23.13
CA HIS A 598 24.19 27.42 -22.03
C HIS A 598 23.73 28.52 -21.06
N ALA A 599 23.38 28.15 -19.83
CA ALA A 599 23.08 29.08 -18.76
C ALA A 599 24.15 28.93 -17.67
N THR A 600 24.78 30.05 -17.31
CA THR A 600 25.74 30.16 -16.22
C THR A 600 25.06 30.03 -14.85
N PRO A 601 25.82 29.63 -13.80
CA PRO A 601 25.26 29.16 -12.53
C PRO A 601 24.40 30.16 -11.75
N ASP A 602 24.52 31.46 -12.02
CA ASP A 602 23.83 32.51 -11.24
C ASP A 602 22.37 32.77 -11.67
N THR A 603 21.88 32.12 -12.73
CA THR A 603 20.55 32.42 -13.28
C THR A 603 19.44 31.47 -12.83
N GLU A 604 19.75 30.41 -12.07
CA GLU A 604 18.75 29.37 -11.74
C GLU A 604 17.68 29.85 -10.74
N LYS A 605 18.01 30.79 -9.85
CA LYS A 605 17.04 31.43 -8.94
C LYS A 605 16.16 32.48 -9.62
N VAL A 606 16.70 33.23 -10.58
CA VAL A 606 15.97 34.31 -11.26
C VAL A 606 15.11 33.79 -12.43
N ARG A 607 15.48 32.65 -13.03
CA ARG A 607 14.80 32.09 -14.22
C ARG A 607 13.54 31.28 -13.89
N ARG A 608 13.42 30.68 -12.70
CA ARG A 608 12.17 29.99 -12.28
C ARG A 608 10.99 30.95 -12.15
N GLN A 609 11.24 32.22 -11.82
CA GLN A 609 10.21 33.23 -11.65
C GLN A 609 9.89 33.98 -12.96
N ARG A 610 10.88 34.20 -13.84
CA ARG A 610 10.71 34.95 -15.11
C ARG A 610 10.19 34.12 -16.30
N ASN A 611 10.38 32.79 -16.30
CA ASN A 611 9.83 31.92 -17.35
C ASN A 611 8.30 31.73 -17.22
N PHE A 612 7.71 32.03 -16.06
CA PHE A 612 6.27 31.95 -15.84
C PHE A 612 5.52 33.08 -16.57
N GLU A 613 6.06 34.30 -16.58
CA GLU A 613 5.39 35.48 -17.18
C GLU A 613 5.61 35.63 -18.69
N ASN A 614 6.78 35.23 -19.21
CA ASN A 614 7.10 35.39 -20.64
C ASN A 614 6.49 34.29 -21.53
N THR A 615 6.32 33.07 -21.02
CA THR A 615 5.68 31.98 -21.77
C THR A 615 4.16 32.18 -21.86
N LEU A 616 3.52 32.79 -20.86
CA LEU A 616 2.11 33.19 -20.95
C LEU A 616 1.92 34.33 -21.96
N ARG A 617 2.81 35.33 -22.01
CA ARG A 617 2.73 36.42 -23.01
C ARG A 617 2.83 35.92 -24.46
N TRP A 618 3.71 34.97 -24.73
CA TRP A 618 3.90 34.41 -26.07
C TRP A 618 2.74 33.51 -26.53
N VAL A 619 2.15 32.75 -25.60
CA VAL A 619 0.98 31.89 -25.89
C VAL A 619 -0.28 32.71 -26.11
N PHE A 620 -0.47 33.84 -25.39
CA PHE A 620 -1.62 34.72 -25.64
C PHE A 620 -1.47 35.59 -26.91
N GLN A 621 -0.26 36.04 -27.27
CA GLN A 621 -0.04 36.77 -28.52
C GLN A 621 -0.20 35.89 -29.77
N ALA A 622 0.19 34.60 -29.71
CA ALA A 622 0.05 33.69 -30.85
C ALA A 622 -1.40 33.21 -31.08
N VAL A 623 -2.26 33.26 -30.07
CA VAL A 623 -3.69 32.88 -30.18
C VAL A 623 -4.54 34.04 -30.70
N ASP A 624 -4.21 35.30 -30.38
CA ASP A 624 -4.93 36.48 -30.89
C ASP A 624 -4.60 36.80 -32.37
N GLU A 625 -3.40 36.49 -32.85
CA GLU A 625 -2.99 36.80 -34.24
C GLU A 625 -3.48 35.77 -35.28
N LEU A 626 -3.79 34.54 -34.86
CA LEU A 626 -4.31 33.50 -35.75
C LEU A 626 -5.84 33.54 -35.92
N ASP A 627 -6.59 34.07 -34.95
CA ASP A 627 -8.06 34.14 -35.03
C ASP A 627 -8.58 35.43 -35.71
N GLN A 628 -7.85 36.54 -35.59
CA GLN A 628 -8.29 37.80 -36.23
C GLN A 628 -8.04 37.88 -37.75
N SER A 629 -7.08 37.13 -38.29
CA SER A 629 -6.76 37.17 -39.73
C SER A 629 -7.76 36.37 -40.58
N ASP A 630 -8.28 35.26 -40.04
CA ASP A 630 -9.27 34.42 -40.73
C ASP A 630 -10.70 35.00 -40.60
N LEU A 631 -11.02 35.61 -39.45
CA LEU A 631 -12.29 36.32 -39.24
C LEU A 631 -12.40 37.57 -40.14
N ARG A 632 -11.32 38.35 -40.31
CA ARG A 632 -11.29 39.52 -41.22
C ARG A 632 -11.36 39.12 -42.70
N ARG A 633 -10.87 37.94 -43.09
CA ARG A 633 -11.03 37.39 -44.45
C ARG A 633 -12.46 36.94 -44.73
N ARG A 634 -13.12 36.30 -43.75
CA ARG A 634 -14.54 35.90 -43.85
C ARG A 634 -15.48 37.09 -43.85
N MET A 635 -15.24 38.11 -43.01
CA MET A 635 -16.08 39.31 -42.95
C MET A 635 -15.99 40.19 -44.22
N ARG A 636 -14.83 40.24 -44.90
CA ARG A 636 -14.71 40.91 -46.21
C ARG A 636 -15.43 40.19 -47.35
N ARG A 637 -15.58 38.86 -47.30
CA ARG A 637 -16.39 38.09 -48.26
C ARG A 637 -17.90 38.24 -48.02
N LEU A 638 -18.30 38.69 -46.84
CA LEU A 638 -19.70 38.87 -46.43
C LEU A 638 -20.20 40.33 -46.51
N GLY A 639 -19.40 41.28 -46.99
CA GLY A 639 -19.85 42.64 -47.30
C GLY A 639 -20.15 43.54 -46.09
N VAL A 640 -19.77 43.16 -44.86
CA VAL A 640 -20.09 43.94 -43.66
C VAL A 640 -19.08 45.10 -43.48
N LYS A 641 -19.53 46.34 -43.68
CA LYS A 641 -18.74 47.55 -43.40
C LYS A 641 -18.91 47.99 -41.94
N GLY A 642 -17.81 47.84 -41.19
CA GLY A 642 -17.32 48.68 -40.08
C GLY A 642 -18.32 49.31 -39.10
N GLY A 643 -18.34 48.79 -37.87
CA GLY A 643 -18.72 49.51 -36.65
C GLY A 643 -17.64 49.28 -35.59
N ARG A 644 -17.16 50.36 -34.96
CA ARG A 644 -16.01 50.39 -34.04
C ARG A 644 -16.32 49.69 -32.70
N PHE A 645 -15.33 48.97 -32.18
CA PHE A 645 -14.86 49.11 -30.80
C PHE A 645 -13.40 49.57 -30.87
#